data_AF-A0A917BY64-F1
#
_entry.id   AF-A0A917BY64-F1
#
_cell.length_a   1.000
_cell.length_b   1.000
_cell.length_c   1.000
_cell.angle_alpha   90.00
_cell.angle_beta   90.00
_cell.angle_gamma   90.00
#
_symmetry.space_group_name_H-M   'P 1'
#
loop_
_entity.id
_entity.type
_entity.pdbx_description
1 polymer ?
#
loop_
_entity_poly.entity_id
_entity_poly.type
_entity_poly.pdbx_seq_one_letter_code
_entity_poly.pdbx_strand_id
1 'polypeptide(L)'
;MPFLRTSAQASLRETPRMTIKRLLSISILLIAAIACALALNMAWTQYARLTRVEEADVRLQFIRAAAAIPPLMNAERGLTVVMLDTATQSQAEGQRDYVDYRAATQKAVENVVAKANEAKGQLPDAEVMIASATALQQSFKSMRDFVDATLARPVGQRGEAGTDMTDRGARINIAVTNAMETQMRSLADANGQAYAWTSAAVSVLEFRDVGGRLAGTLQNIVSAHKPVTPQAQDQFMVMQGQVEQIWAGLWKLRTVTNGAPNFVPTLEKVSRENVQFSAGIRKEMQPFFANGDFPLDGAAFREKTFRIWGPVADLRDAALDSADVALDAAKASAQSSLTWAMVGLVAVVLVVIAVLVLVSRRAIKPLVAMTAAVGELADGKLETEIPGVGRADEIGEMAASVQVFKESLIRNAALEAETVAAREKAEAERRASMMELADMFEQSVGAIVNSVGASADQLKASANVLAGGADDTASRSSTVAAAAEEAAVNVNVVASSAEELGSSVQEIGRQVEQAAAVSLTAVEEARNTGEIVRELSQAAHKISDILGLISTIAGQTNLLALNATIEAARAGEAGKGFAVVASEVKELADQTAKATAEISGQVGAIQSSTNKAVEAIGSIGATIQQMNTYSNAIATAVAEQGAATSEIVRSVAQASAGTSEVTGNITGVAQTAQSVGSAAGEVLSLSTDLSAQASALSSEMQRFLVTVRAA
;
A
#
# COMPACT_ATOMS: atom_id res chain seq x y z
N MET A 1 -77.73 51.43 23.87
CA MET A 1 -77.69 50.17 23.09
C MET A 1 -77.81 50.52 21.61
N PRO A 2 -77.16 49.82 20.67
CA PRO A 2 -75.74 49.42 20.67
C PRO A 2 -75.08 49.49 19.26
N PHE A 3 -73.74 49.49 19.26
CA PHE A 3 -72.80 48.71 18.43
C PHE A 3 -73.02 48.49 16.92
N LEU A 4 -71.98 48.81 16.12
CA LEU A 4 -71.09 47.86 15.42
C LEU A 4 -70.44 48.57 14.23
N ARG A 5 -69.16 48.96 14.35
CA ARG A 5 -68.23 48.84 13.21
C ARG A 5 -66.88 48.37 13.72
N THR A 6 -66.57 47.18 13.22
CA THR A 6 -65.50 46.27 13.50
C THR A 6 -64.12 46.86 13.22
N SER A 7 -63.23 46.64 14.18
CA SER A 7 -61.78 46.73 14.09
C SER A 7 -61.25 45.75 13.05
N ALA A 8 -60.69 46.27 11.96
CA ALA A 8 -59.84 45.52 11.05
C ALA A 8 -58.38 45.91 11.28
N GLN A 9 -57.51 44.89 11.29
CA GLN A 9 -56.05 44.92 11.19
C GLN A 9 -55.24 45.13 12.48
N ALA A 10 -55.05 44.03 13.20
CA ALA A 10 -53.90 43.81 14.08
C ALA A 10 -52.90 42.84 13.42
N SER A 11 -51.62 43.21 13.47
CA SER A 11 -50.42 42.38 13.27
C SER A 11 -50.05 41.92 11.84
N LEU A 12 -49.58 42.85 11.02
CA LEU A 12 -48.53 42.51 10.04
C LEU A 12 -47.19 42.57 10.78
N ARG A 13 -46.55 41.40 10.99
CA ARG A 13 -45.16 41.32 11.42
C ARG A 13 -44.32 42.09 10.41
N GLU A 14 -43.71 43.20 10.83
CA GLU A 14 -42.73 43.93 10.02
C GLU A 14 -41.60 42.98 9.64
N THR A 15 -41.54 42.59 8.37
CA THR A 15 -40.36 41.96 7.81
C THR A 15 -39.23 43.00 7.86
N PRO A 16 -38.04 42.66 8.38
CA PRO A 16 -36.96 43.62 8.49
C PRO A 16 -36.59 44.11 7.09
N ARG A 17 -36.87 45.40 6.78
CA ARG A 17 -36.56 46.01 5.49
C ARG A 17 -35.06 45.84 5.18
N MET A 18 -34.78 45.18 4.07
CA MET A 18 -33.42 44.91 3.62
C MET A 18 -32.81 46.19 3.04
N THR A 19 -31.91 46.83 3.79
CA THR A 19 -31.23 48.06 3.34
C THR A 19 -30.02 47.71 2.46
N ILE A 20 -29.65 48.59 1.52
CA ILE A 20 -28.47 48.45 0.66
C ILE A 20 -27.20 48.15 1.51
N LYS A 21 -27.09 48.78 2.68
CA LYS A 21 -26.04 48.50 3.68
C LYS A 21 -26.00 47.04 4.11
N ARG A 22 -27.15 46.45 4.47
CA ARG A 22 -27.23 45.05 4.91
C ARG A 22 -26.92 44.10 3.76
N LEU A 23 -27.42 44.38 2.56
CA LEU A 23 -27.21 43.56 1.37
C LEU A 23 -25.72 43.49 1.00
N LEU A 24 -25.05 44.64 0.86
CA LEU A 24 -23.61 44.73 0.60
C LEU A 24 -22.77 44.07 1.70
N SER A 25 -23.13 44.26 2.97
CA SER A 25 -22.40 43.65 4.09
C SER A 25 -22.54 42.12 4.07
N ILE A 26 -23.73 41.60 3.79
CA ILE A 26 -23.98 40.15 3.69
C ILE A 26 -23.23 39.55 2.50
N SER A 27 -23.24 40.20 1.33
CA SER A 27 -22.51 39.74 0.15
C SER A 27 -20.99 39.64 0.39
N ILE A 28 -20.40 40.67 1.02
CA ILE A 28 -18.97 40.66 1.35
C ILE A 28 -18.65 39.59 2.41
N LEU A 29 -19.51 39.44 3.43
CA LEU A 29 -19.34 38.40 4.45
C LEU A 29 -19.45 36.98 3.87
N LEU A 30 -20.32 36.75 2.88
CA LEU A 30 -20.44 35.46 2.19
C LEU A 30 -19.18 35.13 1.39
N ILE A 31 -18.67 36.08 0.61
CA ILE A 31 -17.42 35.89 -0.16
C ILE A 31 -16.24 35.65 0.80
N ALA A 32 -16.17 36.43 1.88
CA ALA A 32 -15.16 36.27 2.93
C ALA A 32 -15.25 34.89 3.61
N ALA A 33 -16.45 34.42 3.91
CA ALA A 33 -16.66 33.11 4.52
C ALA A 33 -16.15 31.98 3.61
N ILE A 34 -16.42 32.05 2.30
CA ILE A 34 -15.92 31.07 1.32
C ILE A 34 -14.39 31.11 1.24
N ALA A 35 -13.79 32.30 1.13
CA ALA A 35 -12.34 32.44 1.06
C ALA A 35 -11.64 31.93 2.33
N CYS A 36 -12.18 32.25 3.51
CA CYS A 36 -11.67 31.74 4.78
C CYS A 36 -11.85 30.22 4.91
N ALA A 37 -12.98 29.67 4.46
CA ALA A 37 -13.22 28.22 4.48
C ALA A 37 -12.23 27.47 3.59
N LEU A 38 -11.94 27.97 2.38
CA LEU A 38 -10.93 27.39 1.49
C LEU A 38 -9.53 27.46 2.10
N ALA A 39 -9.15 28.60 2.68
CA ALA A 39 -7.86 28.76 3.32
C ALA A 39 -7.70 27.88 4.57
N LEU A 40 -8.75 27.74 5.39
CA LEU A 40 -8.80 26.83 6.52
C LEU A 40 -8.69 25.37 6.07
N ASN A 41 -9.40 24.99 5.02
CA ASN A 41 -9.32 23.64 4.46
C ASN A 41 -7.91 23.32 3.95
N MET A 42 -7.25 24.28 3.30
CA MET A 42 -5.88 24.13 2.84
C MET A 42 -4.90 23.97 4.01
N ALA A 43 -5.01 24.83 5.04
CA ALA A 43 -4.20 24.73 6.25
C ALA A 43 -4.42 23.40 7.00
N TRP A 44 -5.68 22.96 7.11
CA TRP A 44 -6.04 21.67 7.69
C TRP A 44 -5.44 20.50 6.91
N THR A 45 -5.49 20.54 5.58
CA THR A 45 -4.90 19.51 4.72
C THR A 45 -3.38 19.41 4.92
N GLN A 46 -2.68 20.54 5.04
CA GLN A 46 -1.24 20.55 5.31
C GLN A 46 -0.91 20.09 6.73
N TYR A 47 -1.74 20.44 7.72
CA TYR A 47 -1.61 19.94 9.09
C TYR A 47 -1.76 18.41 9.14
N ALA A 48 -2.81 17.87 8.53
CA ALA A 48 -3.04 16.43 8.44
C ALA A 48 -1.92 15.70 7.68
N ARG A 49 -1.28 16.35 6.70
CA ARG A 49 -0.09 15.81 6.03
C ARG A 49 1.11 15.76 6.97
N LEU A 50 1.36 16.81 7.75
CA LEU A 50 2.44 16.85 8.73
C LEU A 50 2.27 15.76 9.78
N THR A 51 1.07 15.63 10.36
CA THR A 51 0.76 14.59 11.35
C THR A 51 1.01 13.18 10.79
N ARG A 52 0.58 12.90 9.56
CA ARG A 52 0.86 11.59 8.93
C ARG A 52 2.35 11.28 8.75
N VAL A 53 3.17 12.28 8.43
CA VAL A 53 4.62 12.10 8.33
C VAL A 53 5.25 11.89 9.72
N GLU A 54 4.76 12.57 10.75
CA GLU A 54 5.21 12.36 12.13
C GLU A 54 4.83 10.97 12.65
N GLU A 55 3.62 10.50 12.36
CA GLU A 55 3.20 9.12 12.66
C GLU A 55 4.09 8.08 11.93
N ALA A 56 4.46 8.35 10.68
CA ALA A 56 5.36 7.49 9.91
C ALA A 56 6.76 7.41 10.51
N ASP A 57 7.28 8.52 11.05
CA ASP A 57 8.57 8.58 11.74
C ASP A 57 8.57 7.69 12.99
N VAL A 58 7.51 7.77 13.81
CA VAL A 58 7.34 6.91 14.98
C VAL A 58 7.31 5.43 14.60
N ARG A 59 6.61 5.07 13.52
CA ARG A 59 6.60 3.70 13.01
C ARG A 59 7.96 3.26 12.51
N LEU A 60 8.69 4.11 11.80
CA LEU A 60 10.04 3.80 11.32
C LEU A 60 11.02 3.56 12.48
N GLN A 61 10.92 4.33 13.55
CA GLN A 61 11.72 4.14 14.77
C GLN A 61 11.47 2.77 15.42
N PHE A 62 10.21 2.33 15.48
CA PHE A 62 9.88 0.98 15.94
C PHE A 62 10.44 -0.09 14.99
N ILE A 63 10.26 0.08 13.68
CA ILE A 63 10.77 -0.84 12.66
C ILE A 63 12.30 -0.97 12.77
N ARG A 64 13.02 0.14 12.93
CA ARG A 64 14.48 0.16 13.13
C ARG A 64 14.89 -0.59 14.39
N ALA A 65 14.17 -0.39 15.49
CA ALA A 65 14.43 -1.13 16.73
C ALA A 65 14.21 -2.64 16.55
N ALA A 66 13.13 -3.04 15.89
CA ALA A 66 12.84 -4.46 15.61
C ALA A 66 13.87 -5.08 14.65
N ALA A 67 14.23 -4.35 13.59
CA ALA A 67 15.20 -4.75 12.60
C ALA A 67 16.61 -4.96 13.17
N ALA A 68 16.94 -4.36 14.32
CA ALA A 68 18.20 -4.55 15.03
C ALA A 68 18.31 -5.92 15.74
N ILE A 69 17.19 -6.61 16.00
CA ILE A 69 17.16 -7.88 16.74
C ILE A 69 17.83 -9.03 15.97
N PRO A 70 17.49 -9.33 14.70
CA PRO A 70 17.99 -10.53 14.03
C PRO A 70 19.52 -10.68 14.00
N PRO A 71 20.35 -9.67 13.66
CA PRO A 71 21.81 -9.85 13.64
C PRO A 71 22.36 -10.33 14.99
N LEU A 72 21.88 -9.75 16.09
CA LEU A 72 22.28 -10.09 17.46
C LEU A 72 21.72 -11.46 17.86
N MET A 73 20.44 -11.70 17.59
CA MET A 73 19.77 -12.95 17.95
C MET A 73 20.36 -14.15 17.21
N ASN A 74 20.65 -14.10 15.89
CA ASN A 74 21.18 -15.32 15.26
C ASN A 74 22.65 -15.56 15.66
N ALA A 75 23.36 -14.53 16.10
CA ALA A 75 24.68 -14.69 16.72
C ALA A 75 24.56 -15.42 18.06
N GLU A 76 23.67 -14.96 18.94
CA GLU A 76 23.30 -15.64 20.21
C GLU A 76 22.87 -17.10 19.94
N ARG A 77 21.97 -17.32 18.97
CA ARG A 77 21.47 -18.65 18.59
C ARG A 77 22.58 -19.57 18.10
N GLY A 78 23.46 -19.09 17.21
CA GLY A 78 24.55 -19.90 16.66
C GLY A 78 25.49 -20.42 17.75
N LEU A 79 25.83 -19.57 18.73
CA LEU A 79 26.60 -19.98 19.90
C LEU A 79 25.80 -20.93 20.80
N THR A 80 24.52 -20.64 21.01
CA THR A 80 23.64 -21.46 21.86
C THR A 80 23.50 -22.88 21.35
N VAL A 81 23.27 -23.08 20.05
CA VAL A 81 23.14 -24.42 19.44
C VAL A 81 24.37 -25.26 19.74
N VAL A 82 25.57 -24.71 19.50
CA VAL A 82 26.83 -25.41 19.75
C VAL A 82 27.00 -25.76 21.23
N MET A 83 26.66 -24.85 22.13
CA MET A 83 26.79 -25.09 23.58
C MET A 83 25.79 -26.14 24.08
N LEU A 84 24.56 -26.16 23.55
CA LEU A 84 23.59 -27.20 23.88
C LEU A 84 24.11 -28.59 23.51
N ASP A 85 24.81 -28.70 22.39
CA ASP A 85 25.31 -29.98 21.88
C ASP A 85 26.66 -30.40 22.49
N THR A 86 27.47 -29.47 23.01
CA THR A 86 28.88 -29.75 23.34
C THR A 86 29.37 -29.26 24.71
N ALA A 87 28.68 -28.31 25.35
CA ALA A 87 29.21 -27.62 26.54
C ALA A 87 28.39 -27.90 27.81
N THR A 88 29.07 -27.95 28.96
CA THR A 88 28.41 -27.85 30.27
C THR A 88 27.92 -26.42 30.52
N GLN A 89 26.98 -26.24 31.46
CA GLN A 89 26.45 -24.92 31.80
C GLN A 89 27.57 -23.92 32.20
N SER A 90 28.52 -24.34 33.04
CA SER A 90 29.64 -23.47 33.44
C SER A 90 30.58 -23.10 32.29
N GLN A 91 30.77 -24.00 31.32
CA GLN A 91 31.53 -23.70 30.10
C GLN A 91 30.80 -22.73 29.19
N ALA A 92 29.47 -22.85 29.09
CA ALA A 92 28.63 -21.93 28.33
C ALA A 92 28.62 -20.51 28.96
N GLU A 93 28.48 -20.42 30.28
CA GLU A 93 28.54 -19.15 31.03
C GLU A 93 29.93 -18.50 30.99
N GLY A 94 31.00 -19.29 30.82
CA GLY A 94 32.37 -18.80 30.62
C GLY A 94 32.67 -18.28 29.22
N GLN A 95 31.78 -18.50 28.24
CA GLN A 95 31.98 -18.06 26.86
C GLN A 95 31.57 -16.58 26.71
N ARG A 96 32.56 -15.67 26.73
CA ARG A 96 32.32 -14.22 26.73
C ARG A 96 31.44 -13.75 25.57
N ASP A 97 31.68 -14.23 24.35
CA ASP A 97 30.88 -13.86 23.18
C ASP A 97 29.39 -14.20 23.34
N TYR A 98 29.08 -15.34 23.97
CA TYR A 98 27.69 -15.72 24.21
C TYR A 98 27.01 -14.77 25.20
N VAL A 99 27.68 -14.44 26.29
CA VAL A 99 27.18 -13.50 27.30
C VAL A 99 26.96 -12.12 26.68
N ASP A 100 27.91 -11.65 25.88
CA ASP A 100 27.84 -10.34 25.21
C ASP A 100 26.68 -10.28 24.19
N TYR A 101 26.52 -11.31 23.34
CA TYR A 101 25.39 -11.37 22.42
C TYR A 101 24.04 -11.51 23.14
N ARG A 102 23.94 -12.32 24.19
CA ARG A 102 22.70 -12.45 24.99
C ARG A 102 22.30 -11.12 25.62
N ALA A 103 23.26 -10.36 26.16
CA ALA A 103 23.03 -9.02 26.70
C ALA A 103 22.62 -8.03 25.60
N ALA A 104 23.29 -8.05 24.44
CA ALA A 104 22.97 -7.18 23.32
C ALA A 104 21.56 -7.45 22.76
N THR A 105 21.18 -8.72 22.57
CA THR A 105 19.83 -9.09 22.14
C THR A 105 18.78 -8.69 23.17
N GLN A 106 19.06 -8.84 24.48
CA GLN A 106 18.13 -8.38 25.52
C GLN A 106 17.88 -6.88 25.42
N LYS A 107 18.96 -6.09 25.28
CA LYS A 107 18.85 -4.64 25.11
C LYS A 107 18.08 -4.26 23.85
N ALA A 108 18.24 -5.00 22.76
CA ALA A 108 17.48 -4.76 21.52
C ALA A 108 15.98 -5.04 21.71
N VAL A 109 15.61 -6.13 22.39
CA VAL A 109 14.21 -6.44 22.72
C VAL A 109 13.60 -5.39 23.65
N GLU A 110 14.34 -4.96 24.66
CA GLU A 110 13.91 -3.87 25.56
C GLU A 110 13.70 -2.56 24.80
N ASN A 111 14.57 -2.25 23.82
CA ASN A 111 14.43 -1.07 22.98
C ASN A 111 13.17 -1.13 22.11
N VAL A 112 12.79 -2.30 21.58
CA VAL A 112 11.52 -2.48 20.85
C VAL A 112 10.32 -2.19 21.75
N VAL A 113 10.33 -2.70 22.98
CA VAL A 113 9.27 -2.44 23.97
C VAL A 113 9.24 -0.95 24.34
N ALA A 114 10.39 -0.32 24.52
CA ALA A 114 10.48 1.12 24.78
C ALA A 114 9.87 1.94 23.63
N LYS A 115 10.23 1.63 22.38
CA LYS A 115 9.67 2.31 21.19
C LYS A 115 8.17 2.10 21.03
N ALA A 116 7.66 0.91 21.33
CA ALA A 116 6.22 0.67 21.34
C ALA A 116 5.48 1.50 22.40
N ASN A 117 6.07 1.66 23.59
CA ASN A 117 5.50 2.49 24.64
C ASN A 117 5.58 3.99 24.33
N GLU A 118 6.67 4.45 23.71
CA GLU A 118 6.82 5.85 23.23
C GLU A 118 5.74 6.22 22.20
N ALA A 119 5.29 5.26 21.39
CA ALA A 119 4.22 5.47 20.42
C ALA A 119 2.86 5.77 21.07
N LYS A 120 2.69 5.53 22.38
CA LYS A 120 1.45 5.80 23.10
C LYS A 120 1.15 7.30 23.12
N GLY A 121 0.00 7.67 22.53
CA GLY A 121 -0.40 9.07 22.37
C GLY A 121 0.22 9.77 21.15
N GLN A 122 1.08 9.07 20.39
CA GLN A 122 1.60 9.53 19.11
C GLN A 122 0.93 8.82 17.93
N LEU A 123 0.50 7.55 18.13
CA LEU A 123 -0.23 6.77 17.13
C LEU A 123 -1.66 6.42 17.63
N PRO A 124 -2.68 6.44 16.74
CA PRO A 124 -4.03 6.04 17.10
C PRO A 124 -4.16 4.52 17.39
N ASP A 125 -3.27 3.71 16.83
CA ASP A 125 -3.22 2.25 16.89
C ASP A 125 -2.01 1.73 17.69
N ALA A 126 -1.43 2.54 18.58
CA ALA A 126 -0.24 2.20 19.38
C ALA A 126 -0.36 0.86 20.14
N GLU A 127 -1.57 0.47 20.56
CA GLU A 127 -1.82 -0.80 21.24
C GLU A 127 -1.47 -2.03 20.39
N VAL A 128 -1.60 -1.95 19.06
CA VAL A 128 -1.17 -3.03 18.15
C VAL A 128 0.35 -3.19 18.19
N MET A 129 1.08 -2.07 18.17
CA MET A 129 2.54 -2.06 18.27
C MET A 129 3.03 -2.59 19.62
N ILE A 130 2.37 -2.20 20.72
CA ILE A 130 2.65 -2.69 22.08
C ILE A 130 2.39 -4.19 22.20
N ALA A 131 1.29 -4.69 21.63
CA ALA A 131 0.98 -6.12 21.61
C ALA A 131 2.05 -6.92 20.85
N SER A 132 2.51 -6.44 19.68
CA SER A 132 3.60 -7.07 18.94
C SER A 132 4.91 -7.08 19.73
N ALA A 133 5.28 -5.96 20.37
CA ALA A 133 6.48 -5.88 21.19
C ALA A 133 6.43 -6.83 22.40
N THR A 134 5.28 -6.94 23.04
CA THR A 134 5.05 -7.83 24.19
C THR A 134 5.14 -9.30 23.77
N ALA A 135 4.53 -9.66 22.63
CA ALA A 135 4.62 -11.01 22.09
C ALA A 135 6.07 -11.40 21.73
N LEU A 136 6.84 -10.46 21.18
CA LEU A 136 8.27 -10.65 20.93
C LEU A 136 9.04 -10.89 22.23
N GLN A 137 8.85 -10.03 23.23
CA GLN A 137 9.50 -10.19 24.53
C GLN A 137 9.18 -11.54 25.17
N GLN A 138 7.91 -11.97 25.12
CA GLN A 138 7.49 -13.27 25.63
C GLN A 138 8.12 -14.45 24.86
N SER A 139 8.26 -14.33 23.54
CA SER A 139 8.93 -15.36 22.73
C SER A 139 10.40 -15.50 23.11
N PHE A 140 11.09 -14.39 23.34
CA PHE A 140 12.48 -14.39 23.82
C PHE A 140 12.61 -14.99 25.21
N LYS A 141 11.70 -14.64 26.12
CA LYS A 141 11.66 -15.24 27.47
C LYS A 141 11.50 -16.76 27.39
N SER A 142 10.51 -17.24 26.62
CA SER A 142 10.25 -18.67 26.41
C SER A 142 11.46 -19.42 25.82
N MET A 143 12.15 -18.81 24.84
CA MET A 143 13.37 -19.35 24.27
C MET A 143 14.48 -19.48 25.33
N ARG A 144 14.70 -18.44 26.15
CA ARG A 144 15.75 -18.46 27.18
C ARG A 144 15.45 -19.41 28.32
N ASP A 145 14.19 -19.47 28.77
CA ASP A 145 13.74 -20.44 29.77
C ASP A 145 14.03 -21.88 29.29
N PHE A 146 13.81 -22.16 28.00
CA PHE A 146 14.17 -23.45 27.39
C PHE A 146 15.68 -23.70 27.39
N VAL A 147 16.48 -22.73 26.95
CA VAL A 147 17.95 -22.85 26.88
C VAL A 147 18.53 -23.10 28.28
N ASP A 148 18.14 -22.30 29.26
CA ASP A 148 18.66 -22.39 30.62
C ASP A 148 18.27 -23.73 31.27
N ALA A 149 17.02 -24.17 31.10
CA ALA A 149 16.56 -25.48 31.59
C ALA A 149 17.27 -26.66 30.91
N THR A 150 17.67 -26.51 29.64
CA THR A 150 18.33 -27.57 28.88
C THR A 150 19.84 -27.63 29.18
N LEU A 151 20.51 -26.48 29.35
CA LEU A 151 21.91 -26.41 29.74
C LEU A 151 22.17 -27.01 31.12
N ALA A 152 21.18 -26.94 32.03
CA ALA A 152 21.24 -27.57 33.35
C ALA A 152 21.31 -29.12 33.29
N ARG A 153 20.92 -29.75 32.17
CA ARG A 153 20.99 -31.21 31.98
C ARG A 153 22.37 -31.62 31.44
N PRO A 154 22.85 -32.85 31.73
CA PRO A 154 24.06 -33.38 31.09
C PRO A 154 23.94 -33.44 29.56
N VAL A 155 25.03 -33.19 28.82
CA VAL A 155 25.05 -33.13 27.34
C VAL A 155 24.35 -34.34 26.69
N GLY A 156 24.67 -35.55 27.14
CA GLY A 156 24.09 -36.79 26.60
C GLY A 156 22.58 -36.99 26.86
N GLN A 157 21.93 -36.14 27.66
CA GLN A 157 20.51 -36.20 27.99
C GLN A 157 19.69 -35.08 27.33
N ARG A 158 20.29 -34.28 26.44
CA ARG A 158 19.64 -33.12 25.82
C ARG A 158 18.92 -33.44 24.51
N GLY A 159 19.13 -34.63 23.93
CA GLY A 159 18.47 -35.04 22.69
C GLY A 159 18.77 -34.09 21.54
N GLU A 160 17.73 -33.67 20.81
CA GLU A 160 17.81 -32.78 19.65
C GLU A 160 17.71 -31.28 20.00
N ALA A 161 18.19 -30.88 21.19
CA ALA A 161 18.07 -29.52 21.70
C ALA A 161 18.62 -28.43 20.76
N GLY A 162 19.70 -28.70 20.02
CA GLY A 162 20.25 -27.79 19.01
C GLY A 162 19.27 -27.54 17.85
N THR A 163 18.55 -28.56 17.41
CA THR A 163 17.49 -28.45 16.38
C THR A 163 16.32 -27.64 16.91
N ASP A 164 15.83 -27.96 18.11
CA ASP A 164 14.73 -27.23 18.76
C ASP A 164 15.05 -25.74 18.94
N MET A 165 16.29 -25.40 19.30
CA MET A 165 16.76 -24.02 19.42
C MET A 165 16.79 -23.31 18.06
N THR A 166 17.16 -24.02 17.00
CA THR A 166 17.17 -23.47 15.63
C THR A 166 15.75 -23.09 15.19
N ASP A 167 14.77 -23.96 15.44
CA ASP A 167 13.36 -23.74 15.12
C ASP A 167 12.75 -22.60 15.93
N ARG A 168 13.06 -22.51 17.22
CA ARG A 168 12.65 -21.38 18.08
C ARG A 168 13.18 -20.05 17.56
N GLY A 169 14.46 -20.01 17.19
CA GLY A 169 15.08 -18.82 16.59
C GLY A 169 14.43 -18.43 15.26
N ALA A 170 14.08 -19.40 14.41
CA ALA A 170 13.37 -19.13 13.16
C ALA A 170 11.98 -18.52 13.41
N ARG A 171 11.21 -19.05 14.37
CA ARG A 171 9.92 -18.48 14.77
C ARG A 171 10.03 -17.05 15.30
N ILE A 172 11.08 -16.74 16.03
CA ILE A 172 11.35 -15.37 16.51
C ILE A 172 11.67 -14.44 15.33
N ASN A 173 12.49 -14.86 14.36
CA ASN A 173 12.76 -14.05 13.17
C ASN A 173 11.47 -13.75 12.39
N ILE A 174 10.58 -14.74 12.21
CA ILE A 174 9.26 -14.53 11.60
C ILE A 174 8.44 -13.53 12.42
N ALA A 175 8.42 -13.66 13.74
CA ALA A 175 7.69 -12.72 14.60
C ALA A 175 8.24 -11.28 14.50
N VAL A 176 9.57 -11.12 14.39
CA VAL A 176 10.20 -9.81 14.19
C VAL A 176 9.78 -9.21 12.85
N THR A 177 9.85 -9.99 11.77
CA THR A 177 9.42 -9.56 10.43
C THR A 177 7.95 -9.16 10.44
N ASN A 178 7.06 -9.98 11.01
CA ASN A 178 5.63 -9.67 11.09
C ASN A 178 5.35 -8.38 11.88
N ALA A 179 6.09 -8.15 12.97
CA ALA A 179 5.98 -6.92 13.75
C ALA A 179 6.37 -5.70 12.93
N MET A 180 7.41 -5.80 12.09
CA MET A 180 7.83 -4.74 11.19
C MET A 180 6.83 -4.52 10.04
N GLU A 181 6.40 -5.58 9.36
CA GLU A 181 5.47 -5.51 8.21
C GLU A 181 4.13 -4.88 8.58
N THR A 182 3.64 -5.15 9.78
CA THR A 182 2.41 -4.53 10.30
C THR A 182 2.54 -3.00 10.33
N GLN A 183 3.71 -2.48 10.68
CA GLN A 183 3.97 -1.03 10.72
C GLN A 183 4.30 -0.46 9.33
N MET A 184 4.92 -1.25 8.46
CA MET A 184 5.26 -0.83 7.09
C MET A 184 4.03 -0.53 6.25
N ARG A 185 2.93 -1.28 6.41
CA ARG A 185 1.69 -1.03 5.67
C ARG A 185 1.18 0.40 5.90
N SER A 186 1.18 0.88 7.14
CA SER A 186 0.79 2.26 7.47
C SER A 186 1.80 3.30 6.99
N LEU A 187 3.07 2.91 6.81
CA LEU A 187 4.12 3.79 6.31
C LEU A 187 3.96 4.08 4.80
N ALA A 188 3.40 3.13 4.04
CA ALA A 188 3.10 3.30 2.61
C ALA A 188 2.10 4.44 2.35
N ASP A 189 1.10 4.58 3.21
CA ASP A 189 0.08 5.65 3.12
C ASP A 189 0.65 7.05 3.39
N ALA A 190 1.74 7.12 4.15
CA ALA A 190 2.37 8.38 4.55
C ALA A 190 3.52 8.80 3.62
N ASN A 191 4.38 7.87 3.20
CA ASN A 191 5.51 8.15 2.31
C ASN A 191 5.99 6.89 1.56
N GLY A 192 5.74 6.83 0.25
CA GLY A 192 6.11 5.69 -0.59
C GLY A 192 7.61 5.43 -0.70
N GLN A 193 8.46 6.46 -0.57
CA GLN A 193 9.92 6.28 -0.64
C GLN A 193 10.47 5.68 0.66
N ALA A 194 10.00 6.16 1.81
CA ALA A 194 10.32 5.57 3.09
C ALA A 194 9.85 4.11 3.18
N TYR A 195 8.68 3.81 2.63
CA TYR A 195 8.17 2.43 2.52
C TYR A 195 9.09 1.55 1.67
N ALA A 196 9.48 2.03 0.48
CA ALA A 196 10.36 1.29 -0.42
C ALA A 196 11.72 0.95 0.22
N TRP A 197 12.33 1.91 0.93
CA TRP A 197 13.60 1.69 1.63
C TRP A 197 13.45 0.76 2.84
N THR A 198 12.35 0.86 3.57
CA THR A 198 12.05 -0.07 4.65
C THR A 198 11.81 -1.49 4.13
N SER A 199 11.16 -1.63 2.98
CA SER A 199 10.98 -2.90 2.28
C SER A 199 12.33 -3.50 1.84
N ALA A 200 13.24 -2.67 1.32
CA ALA A 200 14.60 -3.11 1.05
C ALA A 200 15.32 -3.61 2.31
N ALA A 201 15.15 -2.93 3.46
CA ALA A 201 15.72 -3.38 4.74
C ALA A 201 15.17 -4.76 5.17
N VAL A 202 13.87 -5.02 4.99
CA VAL A 202 13.26 -6.35 5.23
C VAL A 202 13.87 -7.41 4.31
N SER A 203 14.00 -7.13 3.01
CA SER A 203 14.64 -8.06 2.08
C SER A 203 16.10 -8.35 2.44
N VAL A 204 16.84 -7.38 2.99
CA VAL A 204 18.20 -7.61 3.51
C VAL A 204 18.19 -8.54 4.73
N LEU A 205 17.20 -8.40 5.63
CA LEU A 205 17.03 -9.29 6.77
C LEU A 205 16.68 -10.72 6.33
N GLU A 206 15.79 -10.86 5.35
CA GLU A 206 15.42 -12.15 4.76
C GLU A 206 16.62 -12.83 4.09
N PHE A 207 17.39 -12.07 3.28
CA PHE A 207 18.63 -12.52 2.67
C PHE A 207 19.59 -13.09 3.73
N ARG A 208 19.74 -12.35 4.83
CA ARG A 208 20.58 -12.77 5.95
C ARG A 208 20.02 -14.01 6.66
N ASP A 209 18.71 -14.12 6.88
CA ASP A 209 18.13 -15.25 7.60
C ASP A 209 18.24 -16.55 6.80
N VAL A 210 17.84 -16.53 5.53
CA VAL A 210 17.95 -17.70 4.64
C VAL A 210 19.43 -18.10 4.49
N GLY A 211 20.32 -17.14 4.24
CA GLY A 211 21.75 -17.40 4.14
C GLY A 211 22.39 -17.87 5.45
N GLY A 212 21.93 -17.35 6.59
CA GLY A 212 22.38 -17.79 7.92
C GLY A 212 21.93 -19.21 8.26
N ARG A 213 20.71 -19.61 7.86
CA ARG A 213 20.24 -21.01 7.99
C ARG A 213 21.05 -21.94 7.09
N LEU A 214 21.32 -21.53 5.85
CA LEU A 214 22.18 -22.28 4.91
C LEU A 214 23.57 -22.54 5.52
N ALA A 215 24.20 -21.50 6.08
CA ALA A 215 25.50 -21.60 6.74
C ALA A 215 25.44 -22.53 7.98
N GLY A 216 24.36 -22.45 8.77
CA GLY A 216 24.14 -23.31 9.94
C GLY A 216 24.00 -24.80 9.59
N THR A 217 23.27 -25.13 8.54
CA THR A 217 23.15 -26.52 8.07
C THR A 217 24.50 -27.05 7.60
N LEU A 218 25.28 -26.27 6.84
CA LEU A 218 26.60 -26.68 6.37
C LEU A 218 27.59 -26.83 7.53
N GLN A 219 27.53 -25.92 8.51
CA GLN A 219 28.32 -25.96 9.74
C GLN A 219 28.13 -27.28 10.51
N ASN A 220 26.89 -27.76 10.64
CA ASN A 220 26.59 -29.00 11.35
C ASN A 220 27.21 -30.22 10.64
N ILE A 221 27.15 -30.25 9.30
CA ILE A 221 27.72 -31.34 8.50
C ILE A 221 29.25 -31.33 8.57
N VAL A 222 29.86 -30.14 8.42
CA VAL A 222 31.31 -29.95 8.53
C VAL A 222 31.82 -30.37 9.91
N SER A 223 31.13 -29.95 10.98
CA SER A 223 31.51 -30.31 12.36
C SER A 223 31.43 -31.82 12.59
N ALA A 224 30.43 -32.49 12.01
CA ALA A 224 30.21 -33.92 12.17
C ALA A 224 31.13 -34.80 11.30
N HIS A 225 31.90 -34.23 10.37
CA HIS A 225 32.70 -34.96 9.37
C HIS A 225 31.90 -36.05 8.64
N LYS A 226 30.66 -35.73 8.27
CA LYS A 226 29.76 -36.65 7.58
C LYS A 226 29.61 -36.29 6.10
N PRO A 227 29.46 -37.27 5.20
CA PRO A 227 29.03 -37.00 3.83
C PRO A 227 27.72 -36.22 3.78
N VAL A 228 27.61 -35.31 2.82
CA VAL A 228 26.34 -34.61 2.54
C VAL A 228 25.39 -35.59 1.86
N THR A 229 24.25 -35.89 2.51
CA THR A 229 23.23 -36.78 1.94
C THR A 229 22.56 -36.15 0.72
N PRO A 230 22.00 -36.94 -0.22
CA PRO A 230 21.25 -36.39 -1.36
C PRO A 230 20.12 -35.43 -0.93
N GLN A 231 19.40 -35.78 0.13
CA GLN A 231 18.36 -34.92 0.70
C GLN A 231 18.92 -33.59 1.22
N ALA A 232 20.08 -33.60 1.89
CA ALA A 232 20.73 -32.37 2.33
C ALA A 232 21.22 -31.54 1.12
N GLN A 233 21.71 -32.17 0.05
CA GLN A 233 22.08 -31.48 -1.20
C GLN A 233 20.88 -30.76 -1.82
N ASP A 234 19.72 -31.40 -1.89
CA ASP A 234 18.50 -30.77 -2.42
C ASP A 234 18.06 -29.57 -1.57
N GLN A 235 18.08 -29.72 -0.24
CA GLN A 235 17.79 -28.61 0.69
C GLN A 235 18.77 -27.44 0.51
N PHE A 236 20.06 -27.73 0.31
CA PHE A 236 21.06 -26.70 0.01
C PHE A 236 20.76 -25.98 -1.30
N MET A 237 20.41 -26.71 -2.37
CA MET A 237 20.07 -26.09 -3.66
C MET A 237 18.84 -25.18 -3.55
N VAL A 238 17.80 -25.60 -2.83
CA VAL A 238 16.59 -24.79 -2.62
C VAL A 238 16.91 -23.50 -1.86
N MET A 239 17.59 -23.61 -0.71
CA MET A 239 17.94 -22.44 0.10
C MET A 239 18.92 -21.50 -0.63
N GLN A 240 19.85 -22.06 -1.40
CA GLN A 240 20.73 -21.28 -2.24
C GLN A 240 19.98 -20.51 -3.32
N GLY A 241 19.03 -21.15 -4.01
CA GLY A 241 18.18 -20.50 -5.00
C GLY A 241 17.40 -19.31 -4.41
N GLN A 242 16.87 -19.47 -3.19
CA GLN A 242 16.22 -18.38 -2.45
C GLN A 242 17.18 -17.22 -2.16
N VAL A 243 18.40 -17.50 -1.67
CA VAL A 243 19.43 -16.49 -1.42
C VAL A 243 19.79 -15.73 -2.70
N GLU A 244 19.97 -16.44 -3.81
CA GLU A 244 20.28 -15.84 -5.12
C GLU A 244 19.14 -14.97 -5.65
N GLN A 245 17.89 -15.42 -5.47
CA GLN A 245 16.70 -14.66 -5.87
C GLN A 245 16.55 -13.35 -5.07
N ILE A 246 16.67 -13.41 -3.74
CA ILE A 246 16.57 -12.23 -2.87
C ILE A 246 17.71 -11.26 -3.21
N TRP A 247 18.93 -11.78 -3.38
CA TRP A 247 20.08 -10.97 -3.77
C TRP A 247 19.89 -10.31 -5.13
N ALA A 248 19.36 -11.01 -6.13
CA ALA A 248 19.06 -10.43 -7.43
C ALA A 248 18.05 -9.28 -7.33
N GLY A 249 17.07 -9.38 -6.43
CA GLY A 249 16.15 -8.29 -6.08
C GLY A 249 16.87 -7.08 -5.51
N LEU A 250 17.69 -7.27 -4.46
CA LEU A 250 18.49 -6.21 -3.85
C LEU A 250 19.48 -5.58 -4.85
N TRP A 251 20.09 -6.39 -5.70
CA TRP A 251 21.06 -5.94 -6.70
C TRP A 251 20.46 -5.09 -7.81
N LYS A 252 19.14 -5.20 -8.07
CA LYS A 252 18.42 -4.28 -8.96
C LYS A 252 18.32 -2.88 -8.37
N LEU A 253 18.33 -2.73 -7.04
CA LEU A 253 18.27 -1.43 -6.38
C LEU A 253 19.56 -0.60 -6.53
N ARG A 254 20.64 -1.17 -7.09
CA ARG A 254 21.89 -0.42 -7.34
C ARG A 254 21.72 0.76 -8.29
N THR A 255 20.68 0.75 -9.12
CA THR A 255 20.35 1.86 -10.05
C THR A 255 19.48 2.93 -9.40
N VAL A 256 18.96 2.69 -8.19
CA VAL A 256 18.13 3.63 -7.44
C VAL A 256 19.04 4.46 -6.54
N THR A 257 19.52 5.59 -7.05
CA THR A 257 20.44 6.49 -6.33
C THR A 257 19.74 7.61 -5.56
N ASN A 258 18.50 7.95 -5.93
CA ASN A 258 17.75 9.02 -5.28
C ASN A 258 17.30 8.62 -3.87
N GLY A 259 17.77 9.39 -2.88
CA GLY A 259 17.40 9.23 -1.46
C GLY A 259 18.13 8.10 -0.74
N ALA A 260 19.24 7.58 -1.28
CA ALA A 260 20.00 6.47 -0.71
C ALA A 260 21.52 6.71 -0.71
N PRO A 261 22.02 7.67 0.08
CA PRO A 261 23.41 8.11 -0.01
C PRO A 261 24.42 7.00 0.32
N ASN A 262 24.08 6.10 1.24
CA ASN A 262 24.97 5.04 1.72
C ASN A 262 24.58 3.64 1.25
N PHE A 263 23.37 3.44 0.70
CA PHE A 263 22.87 2.11 0.36
C PHE A 263 23.66 1.48 -0.79
N VAL A 264 23.82 2.19 -1.92
CA VAL A 264 24.54 1.65 -3.08
C VAL A 264 26.01 1.33 -2.77
N PRO A 265 26.81 2.23 -2.14
CA PRO A 265 28.17 1.90 -1.74
C PRO A 265 28.25 0.66 -0.83
N THR A 266 27.29 0.51 0.09
CA THR A 266 27.24 -0.64 1.00
C THR A 266 26.79 -1.90 0.28
N LEU A 267 25.86 -1.82 -0.67
CA LEU A 267 25.42 -2.93 -1.50
C LEU A 267 26.57 -3.47 -2.36
N GLU A 268 27.38 -2.59 -2.94
CA GLU A 268 28.58 -2.97 -3.67
C GLU A 268 29.64 -3.61 -2.76
N LYS A 269 29.81 -3.09 -1.53
CA LYS A 269 30.69 -3.69 -0.52
C LYS A 269 30.24 -5.12 -0.19
N VAL A 270 28.95 -5.32 0.09
CA VAL A 270 28.37 -6.66 0.33
C VAL A 270 28.57 -7.56 -0.89
N SER A 271 28.36 -7.07 -2.10
CA SER A 271 28.60 -7.84 -3.33
C SER A 271 30.05 -8.37 -3.41
N ARG A 272 31.04 -7.50 -3.14
CA ARG A 272 32.46 -7.87 -3.17
C ARG A 272 32.84 -8.81 -2.02
N GLU A 273 32.42 -8.49 -0.80
CA GLU A 273 32.89 -9.18 0.41
C GLU A 273 32.11 -10.46 0.74
N ASN A 274 30.85 -10.56 0.31
CA ASN A 274 29.94 -11.63 0.73
C ASN A 274 29.63 -12.63 -0.39
N VAL A 275 29.26 -12.14 -1.59
CA VAL A 275 28.87 -13.02 -2.71
C VAL A 275 30.07 -13.76 -3.28
N GLN A 276 31.19 -13.06 -3.50
CA GLN A 276 32.41 -13.68 -4.00
C GLN A 276 33.03 -14.64 -2.97
N PHE A 277 32.92 -14.30 -1.69
CA PHE A 277 33.42 -15.12 -0.59
C PHE A 277 32.61 -16.41 -0.40
N SER A 278 31.28 -16.33 -0.45
CA SER A 278 30.38 -17.49 -0.36
C SER A 278 30.59 -18.46 -1.53
N ALA A 279 30.84 -17.94 -2.74
CA ALA A 279 31.23 -18.75 -3.89
C ALA A 279 32.59 -19.45 -3.68
N GLY A 280 33.54 -18.78 -3.02
CA GLY A 280 34.83 -19.33 -2.64
C GLY A 280 34.72 -20.50 -1.65
N ILE A 281 33.96 -20.33 -0.55
CA ILE A 281 33.72 -21.40 0.43
C ILE A 281 33.08 -22.61 -0.24
N ARG A 282 32.08 -22.41 -1.10
CA ARG A 282 31.44 -23.53 -1.81
C ARG A 282 32.44 -24.31 -2.66
N LYS A 283 33.26 -23.62 -3.45
CA LYS A 283 34.27 -24.25 -4.31
C LYS A 283 35.29 -25.06 -3.50
N GLU A 284 35.64 -24.58 -2.30
CA GLU A 284 36.55 -25.26 -1.37
C GLU A 284 35.90 -26.49 -0.73
N MET A 285 34.62 -26.44 -0.37
CA MET A 285 33.94 -27.53 0.35
C MET A 285 33.35 -28.61 -0.56
N GLN A 286 32.91 -28.25 -1.77
CA GLN A 286 32.19 -29.15 -2.70
C GLN A 286 32.91 -30.47 -3.02
N PRO A 287 34.26 -30.51 -3.20
CA PRO A 287 34.97 -31.77 -3.44
C PRO A 287 34.82 -32.80 -2.31
N PHE A 288 34.55 -32.34 -1.08
CA PHE A 288 34.48 -33.16 0.12
C PHE A 288 33.04 -33.59 0.47
N PHE A 289 32.05 -33.17 -0.30
CA PHE A 289 30.63 -33.47 -0.01
C PHE A 289 30.35 -34.98 -0.03
N ALA A 290 31.06 -35.75 -0.87
CA ALA A 290 30.84 -37.19 -1.00
C ALA A 290 31.50 -38.02 0.11
N ASN A 291 32.62 -37.56 0.69
CA ASN A 291 33.38 -38.33 1.68
C ASN A 291 33.26 -37.78 3.11
N GLY A 292 32.89 -36.50 3.29
CA GLY A 292 32.78 -35.87 4.60
C GLY A 292 34.11 -35.42 5.22
N ASP A 293 35.24 -35.59 4.51
CA ASP A 293 36.59 -35.21 4.97
C ASP A 293 36.85 -33.73 4.71
N PHE A 294 36.05 -32.85 5.33
CA PHE A 294 36.19 -31.41 5.13
C PHE A 294 37.55 -30.89 5.64
N PRO A 295 38.20 -29.96 4.92
CA PRO A 295 39.51 -29.43 5.30
C PRO A 295 39.45 -28.41 6.44
N LEU A 296 38.24 -28.03 6.88
CA LEU A 296 37.99 -27.11 7.97
C LEU A 296 37.26 -27.85 9.09
N ASP A 297 37.68 -27.65 10.34
CA ASP A 297 36.86 -28.06 11.47
C ASP A 297 35.65 -27.11 11.63
N GLY A 298 34.70 -27.52 12.47
CA GLY A 298 33.51 -26.72 12.73
C GLY A 298 33.82 -25.31 13.26
N ALA A 299 34.83 -25.13 14.12
CA ALA A 299 35.12 -23.82 14.68
C ALA A 299 35.68 -22.87 13.60
N ALA A 300 36.60 -23.36 12.77
CA ALA A 300 37.18 -22.62 11.65
C ALA A 300 36.15 -22.29 10.58
N PHE A 301 35.25 -23.23 10.24
CA PHE A 301 34.16 -22.98 9.30
C PHE A 301 33.21 -21.87 9.82
N ARG A 302 32.91 -21.88 11.11
CA ARG A 302 32.08 -20.86 11.75
C ARG A 302 32.74 -19.50 11.71
N GLU A 303 34.00 -19.38 12.11
CA GLU A 303 34.72 -18.10 12.09
C GLU A 303 34.73 -17.50 10.68
N LYS A 304 34.96 -18.36 9.67
CA LYS A 304 34.97 -17.98 8.27
C LYS A 304 33.60 -17.48 7.81
N THR A 305 32.51 -18.17 8.19
CA THR A 305 31.14 -17.82 7.76
C THR A 305 30.49 -16.69 8.56
N PHE A 306 30.95 -16.41 9.78
CA PHE A 306 30.36 -15.36 10.62
C PHE A 306 30.71 -13.95 10.12
N ARG A 307 31.94 -13.76 9.62
CA ARG A 307 32.43 -12.46 9.10
C ARG A 307 31.62 -11.93 7.92
N ILE A 308 30.91 -12.83 7.22
CA ILE A 308 30.08 -12.55 6.06
C ILE A 308 28.90 -11.62 6.39
N TRP A 309 28.36 -11.71 7.60
CA TRP A 309 27.07 -11.09 7.94
C TRP A 309 27.16 -9.65 8.45
N GLY A 310 28.35 -9.19 8.86
CA GLY A 310 28.56 -7.80 9.31
C GLY A 310 28.16 -6.76 8.27
N PRO A 311 28.74 -6.80 7.05
CA PRO A 311 28.38 -5.89 5.96
C PRO A 311 26.88 -5.96 5.56
N VAL A 312 26.21 -7.09 5.80
CA VAL A 312 24.78 -7.24 5.52
C VAL A 312 23.93 -6.45 6.51
N ALA A 313 24.34 -6.40 7.78
CA ALA A 313 23.70 -5.53 8.77
C ALA A 313 23.89 -4.05 8.40
N ASP A 314 25.10 -3.65 7.95
CA ASP A 314 25.37 -2.30 7.45
C ASP A 314 24.45 -1.94 6.27
N LEU A 315 24.18 -2.89 5.36
CA LEU A 315 23.30 -2.67 4.21
C LEU A 315 21.84 -2.44 4.61
N ARG A 316 21.35 -3.17 5.61
CA ARG A 316 20.03 -2.95 6.20
C ARG A 316 19.96 -1.56 6.83
N ASP A 317 20.99 -1.18 7.59
CA ASP A 317 21.03 0.14 8.24
C ASP A 317 21.07 1.26 7.21
N ALA A 318 21.85 1.11 6.15
CA ALA A 318 21.86 2.07 5.05
C ALA A 318 20.49 2.19 4.35
N ALA A 319 19.71 1.11 4.28
CA ALA A 319 18.33 1.16 3.77
C ALA A 319 17.41 1.92 4.74
N LEU A 320 17.46 1.63 6.04
CA LEU A 320 16.66 2.34 7.04
C LEU A 320 17.04 3.83 7.13
N ASP A 321 18.33 4.17 7.01
CA ASP A 321 18.80 5.56 6.94
C ASP A 321 18.25 6.29 5.72
N SER A 322 18.08 5.58 4.60
CA SER A 322 17.44 6.11 3.40
C SER A 322 15.93 6.37 3.60
N ALA A 323 15.28 5.56 4.45
CA ALA A 323 13.91 5.81 4.87
C ALA A 323 13.80 7.05 5.77
N ASP A 324 14.73 7.23 6.72
CA ASP A 324 14.79 8.44 7.57
C ASP A 324 14.97 9.70 6.72
N VAL A 325 15.91 9.70 5.77
CA VAL A 325 16.14 10.83 4.86
C VAL A 325 14.87 11.19 4.08
N ALA A 326 14.11 10.18 3.64
CA ALA A 326 12.85 10.41 2.94
C ALA A 326 11.75 11.01 3.83
N LEU A 327 11.67 10.58 5.10
CA LEU A 327 10.72 11.13 6.06
C LEU A 327 11.11 12.54 6.52
N ASP A 328 12.40 12.80 6.77
CA ASP A 328 12.90 14.14 7.11
C ASP A 328 12.60 15.15 6.00
N ALA A 329 12.86 14.77 4.75
CA ALA A 329 12.54 15.60 3.59
C ALA A 329 11.02 15.84 3.48
N ALA A 330 10.20 14.82 3.71
CA ALA A 330 8.75 14.95 3.69
C ALA A 330 8.23 15.82 4.84
N LYS A 331 8.83 15.72 6.03
CA LYS A 331 8.48 16.50 7.21
C LYS A 331 8.82 17.97 6.99
N ALA A 332 10.02 18.27 6.51
CA ALA A 332 10.44 19.62 6.14
C ALA A 332 9.52 20.23 5.06
N SER A 333 9.16 19.44 4.04
CA SER A 333 8.22 19.86 2.99
C SER A 333 6.80 20.13 3.53
N ALA A 334 6.31 19.29 4.44
CA ALA A 334 5.00 19.45 5.07
C ALA A 334 4.97 20.66 6.01
N GLN A 335 6.02 20.87 6.81
CA GLN A 335 6.17 22.06 7.67
C GLN A 335 6.20 23.34 6.83
N SER A 336 7.01 23.38 5.76
CA SER A 336 7.06 24.51 4.84
C SER A 336 5.70 24.80 4.21
N SER A 337 5.03 23.78 3.67
CA SER A 337 3.69 23.91 3.10
C SER A 337 2.65 24.41 4.11
N LEU A 338 2.71 23.94 5.36
CA LEU A 338 1.85 24.40 6.44
C LEU A 338 2.12 25.86 6.80
N THR A 339 3.38 26.28 6.89
CA THR A 339 3.72 27.69 7.16
C THR A 339 3.19 28.60 6.05
N TRP A 340 3.33 28.23 4.78
CA TRP A 340 2.76 28.99 3.66
C TRP A 340 1.23 29.00 3.65
N ALA A 341 0.58 27.89 4.00
CA ALA A 341 -0.87 27.85 4.14
C ALA A 341 -1.37 28.77 5.27
N MET A 342 -0.67 28.82 6.40
CA MET A 342 -0.97 29.73 7.52
C MET A 342 -0.74 31.20 7.15
N VAL A 343 0.35 31.51 6.45
CA VAL A 343 0.60 32.86 5.91
C VAL A 343 -0.50 33.27 4.93
N GLY A 344 -0.90 32.37 4.03
CA GLY A 344 -2.02 32.58 3.11
C GLY A 344 -3.34 32.83 3.82
N LEU A 345 -3.65 32.06 4.87
CA LEU A 345 -4.84 32.25 5.70
C LEU A 345 -4.86 33.64 6.35
N VAL A 346 -3.75 34.06 6.97
CA VAL A 346 -3.63 35.40 7.58
C VAL A 346 -3.78 36.49 6.52
N ALA A 347 -3.18 36.33 5.33
CA ALA A 347 -3.30 37.28 4.23
C ALA A 347 -4.77 37.41 3.75
N VAL A 348 -5.50 36.31 3.59
CA VAL A 348 -6.93 36.32 3.24
C VAL A 348 -7.75 37.07 4.29
N VAL A 349 -7.52 36.80 5.58
CA VAL A 349 -8.21 37.51 6.68
C VAL A 349 -7.93 39.01 6.63
N LEU A 350 -6.67 39.42 6.41
CA LEU A 350 -6.30 40.83 6.31
C LEU A 350 -6.94 41.52 5.10
N VAL A 351 -6.98 40.86 3.93
CA VAL A 351 -7.65 41.38 2.73
C VAL A 351 -9.15 41.53 2.96
N VAL A 352 -9.81 40.55 3.59
CA VAL A 352 -11.23 40.63 3.97
C VAL A 352 -11.48 41.84 4.88
N ILE A 353 -10.66 42.04 5.91
CA ILE A 353 -10.77 43.18 6.82
C ILE A 353 -10.56 44.49 6.05
N ALA A 354 -9.56 44.57 5.18
CA ALA A 354 -9.28 45.75 4.37
C ALA A 354 -10.44 46.11 3.44
N VAL A 355 -11.02 45.12 2.74
CA VAL A 355 -12.19 45.30 1.87
C VAL A 355 -13.41 45.75 2.67
N LEU A 356 -13.69 45.14 3.82
CA LEU A 356 -14.78 45.54 4.71
C LEU A 356 -14.62 46.99 5.18
N VAL A 357 -13.41 47.39 5.59
CA VAL A 357 -13.12 48.78 6.02
C VAL A 357 -13.25 49.75 4.84
N LEU A 358 -12.73 49.41 3.66
CA LEU A 358 -12.78 50.24 2.47
C LEU A 358 -14.23 50.46 1.99
N VAL A 359 -15.02 49.39 1.83
CA VAL A 359 -16.42 49.49 1.38
C VAL A 359 -17.28 50.23 2.42
N SER A 360 -17.06 49.95 3.72
CA SER A 360 -17.76 50.65 4.80
C SER A 360 -17.50 52.16 4.79
N ARG A 361 -16.24 52.56 4.57
CA ARG A 361 -15.85 53.99 4.56
C ARG A 361 -16.18 54.70 3.24
N ARG A 362 -15.98 54.05 2.09
CA ARG A 362 -16.12 54.71 0.78
C ARG A 362 -17.52 54.65 0.18
N ALA A 363 -18.28 53.57 0.42
CA ALA A 363 -19.61 53.39 -0.16
C ALA A 363 -20.73 53.53 0.88
N ILE A 364 -20.70 52.72 1.95
CA ILE A 364 -21.83 52.58 2.88
C ILE A 364 -22.08 53.87 3.67
N LYS A 365 -21.05 54.47 4.30
CA LYS A 365 -21.23 55.69 5.10
C LYS A 365 -21.75 56.89 4.28
N PRO A 366 -21.17 57.21 3.10
CA PRO A 366 -21.67 58.30 2.26
C PRO A 366 -23.09 58.09 1.73
N LEU A 367 -23.43 56.86 1.30
CA LEU A 367 -24.79 56.55 0.83
C LEU A 367 -25.85 56.75 1.91
N VAL A 368 -25.56 56.35 3.15
CA VAL A 368 -26.47 56.56 4.29
C VAL A 368 -26.65 58.05 4.59
N ALA A 369 -25.56 58.83 4.55
CA ALA A 369 -25.61 60.28 4.77
C ALA A 369 -26.41 61.01 3.67
N MET A 370 -26.21 60.63 2.40
CA MET A 370 -26.99 61.16 1.28
C MET A 370 -28.47 60.81 1.38
N THR A 371 -28.80 59.58 1.78
CA THR A 371 -30.20 59.16 1.97
C THR A 371 -30.88 59.98 3.07
N ALA A 372 -30.16 60.32 4.15
CA ALA A 372 -30.67 61.19 5.20
C ALA A 372 -30.90 62.63 4.70
N ALA A 373 -29.95 63.21 3.94
CA ALA A 373 -30.06 64.57 3.41
C ALA A 373 -31.21 64.73 2.39
N VAL A 374 -31.44 63.73 1.53
CA VAL A 374 -32.60 63.72 0.61
C VAL A 374 -33.91 63.61 1.38
N GLY A 375 -33.96 62.84 2.48
CA GLY A 375 -35.11 62.79 3.37
C GLY A 375 -35.42 64.14 4.01
N GLU A 376 -34.40 64.85 4.49
CA GLU A 376 -34.57 66.20 5.07
C GLU A 376 -35.01 67.26 4.05
N LEU A 377 -34.52 67.17 2.79
CA LEU A 377 -35.01 68.00 1.69
C LEU A 377 -36.48 67.72 1.36
N ALA A 378 -36.90 66.45 1.37
CA ALA A 378 -38.29 66.06 1.14
C ALA A 378 -39.24 66.56 2.25
N ASP A 379 -38.74 66.69 3.48
CA ASP A 379 -39.46 67.29 4.62
C ASP A 379 -39.46 68.85 4.60
N GLY A 380 -38.99 69.47 3.51
CA GLY A 380 -39.04 70.92 3.30
C GLY A 380 -37.91 71.71 3.96
N LYS A 381 -36.87 71.07 4.49
CA LYS A 381 -35.71 71.73 5.12
C LYS A 381 -34.68 72.11 4.05
N LEU A 382 -34.92 73.21 3.35
CA LEU A 382 -34.09 73.68 2.23
C LEU A 382 -32.70 74.21 2.64
N GLU A 383 -32.39 74.32 3.94
CA GLU A 383 -31.07 74.70 4.44
C GLU A 383 -30.10 73.52 4.59
N THR A 384 -30.55 72.28 4.40
CA THR A 384 -29.74 71.06 4.60
C THR A 384 -28.52 71.00 3.67
N GLU A 385 -27.31 70.87 4.20
CA GLU A 385 -26.10 70.67 3.39
C GLU A 385 -26.06 69.27 2.77
N ILE A 386 -25.71 69.16 1.49
CA ILE A 386 -25.65 67.88 0.78
C ILE A 386 -24.27 67.25 0.99
N PRO A 387 -24.15 66.13 1.73
CA PRO A 387 -22.87 65.51 2.01
C PRO A 387 -22.29 64.87 0.74
N GLY A 388 -21.01 65.14 0.45
CA GLY A 388 -20.27 64.51 -0.66
C GLY A 388 -20.13 65.36 -1.93
N VAL A 389 -20.61 66.61 -1.94
CA VAL A 389 -20.35 67.57 -3.03
C VAL A 389 -18.84 67.81 -3.19
N GLY A 390 -18.32 67.68 -4.41
CA GLY A 390 -16.89 67.81 -4.72
C GLY A 390 -16.10 66.49 -4.72
N ARG A 391 -16.75 65.34 -4.50
CA ARG A 391 -16.14 64.02 -4.77
C ARG A 391 -16.06 63.76 -6.27
N ALA A 392 -15.06 62.99 -6.68
CA ALA A 392 -14.81 62.61 -8.09
C ALA A 392 -15.33 61.20 -8.44
N ASP A 393 -16.19 60.61 -7.60
CA ASP A 393 -16.83 59.31 -7.83
C ASP A 393 -18.34 59.46 -8.08
N GLU A 394 -19.03 58.36 -8.37
CA GLU A 394 -20.45 58.31 -8.71
C GLU A 394 -21.34 58.86 -7.56
N ILE A 395 -20.87 58.77 -6.31
CA ILE A 395 -21.52 59.38 -5.15
C ILE A 395 -21.41 60.91 -5.19
N GLY A 396 -20.31 61.46 -5.72
CA GLY A 396 -20.15 62.89 -5.98
C GLY A 396 -21.07 63.41 -7.08
N GLU A 397 -21.26 62.62 -8.14
CA GLU A 397 -22.21 62.95 -9.22
C GLU A 397 -23.67 62.92 -8.73
N MET A 398 -24.02 61.95 -7.87
CA MET A 398 -25.30 61.93 -7.16
C MET A 398 -25.46 63.13 -6.22
N ALA A 399 -24.43 63.50 -5.46
CA ALA A 399 -24.46 64.67 -4.57
C ALA A 399 -24.62 65.98 -5.36
N ALA A 400 -23.95 66.12 -6.52
CA ALA A 400 -24.11 67.27 -7.41
C ALA A 400 -25.52 67.35 -8.00
N SER A 401 -26.10 66.21 -8.38
CA SER A 401 -27.48 66.15 -8.88
C SER A 401 -28.50 66.54 -7.82
N VAL A 402 -28.32 66.07 -6.57
CA VAL A 402 -29.16 66.46 -5.43
C VAL A 402 -28.95 67.94 -5.04
N GLN A 403 -27.74 68.48 -5.22
CA GLN A 403 -27.44 69.89 -5.03
C GLN A 403 -28.16 70.77 -6.08
N VAL A 404 -28.15 70.39 -7.36
CA VAL A 404 -28.92 71.07 -8.42
C VAL A 404 -30.42 70.98 -8.16
N PHE A 405 -30.91 69.85 -7.64
CA PHE A 405 -32.30 69.69 -7.23
C PHE A 405 -32.67 70.62 -6.06
N LYS A 406 -31.83 70.72 -5.02
CA LYS A 406 -31.96 71.69 -3.93
C LYS A 406 -31.98 73.14 -4.46
N GLU A 407 -31.05 73.49 -5.33
CA GLU A 407 -30.97 74.81 -5.96
C GLU A 407 -32.17 75.10 -6.85
N SER A 408 -32.71 74.11 -7.55
CA SER A 408 -33.91 74.24 -8.37
C SER A 408 -35.17 74.38 -7.53
N LEU A 409 -35.25 73.73 -6.37
CA LEU A 409 -36.32 73.94 -5.39
C LEU A 409 -36.25 75.34 -4.75
N ILE A 410 -35.05 75.88 -4.53
CA ILE A 410 -34.83 77.26 -4.07
C ILE A 410 -35.12 78.28 -5.18
N ARG A 411 -34.79 77.97 -6.44
CA ARG A 411 -34.90 78.86 -7.61
C ARG A 411 -36.32 78.87 -8.21
N ASN A 412 -37.10 77.79 -8.09
CA ASN A 412 -38.50 77.72 -8.51
C ASN A 412 -39.49 78.47 -7.59
N ALA A 413 -39.04 78.97 -6.43
CA ALA A 413 -39.85 79.84 -5.57
C ALA A 413 -39.75 81.34 -5.95
N ALA A 414 -38.94 81.72 -6.95
CA ALA A 414 -38.59 83.12 -7.20
C ALA A 414 -38.70 83.62 -8.66
N LEU A 415 -39.16 82.82 -9.62
CA LEU A 415 -39.16 83.21 -11.04
C LEU A 415 -40.44 82.78 -11.78
N GLU A 416 -41.58 83.25 -11.30
CA GLU A 416 -42.71 83.57 -12.17
C GLU A 416 -42.62 85.05 -12.56
N ALA A 417 -42.75 85.33 -13.86
CA ALA A 417 -42.85 86.63 -14.52
C ALA A 417 -41.54 87.43 -14.74
N GLU A 418 -40.86 87.17 -15.88
CA GLU A 418 -40.60 88.26 -16.84
C GLU A 418 -40.19 87.71 -18.22
N THR A 419 -41.11 87.81 -19.17
CA THR A 419 -40.97 87.33 -20.54
C THR A 419 -40.33 88.37 -21.46
N VAL A 420 -39.42 87.88 -22.31
CA VAL A 420 -39.43 88.07 -23.78
C VAL A 420 -39.22 89.49 -24.30
N ALA A 421 -37.97 89.84 -24.65
CA ALA A 421 -37.65 90.84 -25.68
C ALA A 421 -36.18 90.75 -26.16
N ALA A 422 -35.83 89.74 -26.96
CA ALA A 422 -34.54 89.72 -27.69
C ALA A 422 -34.60 88.83 -28.95
N ARG A 423 -35.63 89.04 -29.80
CA ARG A 423 -35.90 88.13 -30.93
C ARG A 423 -35.49 88.60 -32.32
N GLU A 424 -34.86 89.77 -32.49
CA GLU A 424 -34.69 90.32 -33.85
C GLU A 424 -33.24 90.50 -34.34
N LYS A 425 -32.21 90.14 -33.56
CA LYS A 425 -30.81 90.09 -34.05
C LYS A 425 -30.27 88.67 -34.28
N ALA A 426 -31.07 87.66 -33.94
CA ALA A 426 -30.63 86.26 -33.87
C ALA A 426 -30.59 85.53 -35.23
N GLU A 427 -31.32 85.94 -36.26
CA GLU A 427 -31.55 85.07 -37.44
C GLU A 427 -30.33 84.89 -38.36
N ALA A 428 -29.39 85.83 -38.41
CA ALA A 428 -28.18 85.72 -39.23
C ALA A 428 -27.03 84.94 -38.56
N GLU A 429 -26.76 85.20 -37.27
CA GLU A 429 -25.80 84.42 -36.47
C GLU A 429 -26.27 82.97 -36.27
N ARG A 430 -27.59 82.77 -36.14
CA ARG A 430 -28.22 81.46 -35.98
C ARG A 430 -28.02 80.54 -37.17
N ARG A 431 -27.95 81.06 -38.41
CA ARG A 431 -27.78 80.23 -39.61
C ARG A 431 -26.34 79.70 -39.77
N ALA A 432 -25.34 80.54 -39.50
CA ALA A 432 -23.92 80.14 -39.53
C ALA A 432 -23.59 79.17 -38.39
N SER A 433 -24.06 79.45 -37.18
CA SER A 433 -23.90 78.53 -36.04
C SER A 433 -24.72 77.25 -36.20
N MET A 434 -25.87 77.25 -36.90
CA MET A 434 -26.60 76.01 -37.23
C MET A 434 -25.81 75.11 -38.20
N MET A 435 -25.11 75.68 -39.19
CA MET A 435 -24.29 74.90 -40.14
C MET A 435 -23.07 74.29 -39.43
N GLU A 436 -22.36 75.06 -38.61
CA GLU A 436 -21.22 74.57 -37.83
C GLU A 436 -21.64 73.49 -36.81
N LEU A 437 -22.78 73.69 -36.12
CA LEU A 437 -23.37 72.69 -35.24
C LEU A 437 -23.80 71.43 -36.00
N ALA A 438 -24.33 71.57 -37.22
CA ALA A 438 -24.72 70.43 -38.07
C ALA A 438 -23.48 69.63 -38.52
N ASP A 439 -22.39 70.29 -38.89
CA ASP A 439 -21.14 69.62 -39.29
C ASP A 439 -20.48 68.90 -38.10
N MET A 440 -20.42 69.55 -36.93
CA MET A 440 -19.93 68.92 -35.69
C MET A 440 -20.81 67.75 -35.24
N PHE A 441 -22.13 67.88 -35.41
CA PHE A 441 -23.09 66.83 -35.10
C PHE A 441 -22.93 65.63 -36.05
N GLU A 442 -22.78 65.85 -37.36
CA GLU A 442 -22.50 64.79 -38.34
C GLU A 442 -21.21 64.04 -38.02
N GLN A 443 -20.14 64.78 -37.70
CA GLN A 443 -18.84 64.18 -37.42
C GLN A 443 -18.84 63.39 -36.11
N SER A 444 -19.39 63.94 -35.01
CA SER A 444 -19.39 63.26 -33.72
C SER A 444 -20.43 62.14 -33.66
N VAL A 445 -21.69 62.42 -33.98
CA VAL A 445 -22.77 61.43 -33.88
C VAL A 445 -22.65 60.40 -34.99
N GLY A 446 -22.29 60.79 -36.21
CA GLY A 446 -22.05 59.85 -37.30
C GLY A 446 -20.90 58.88 -37.01
N ALA A 447 -19.80 59.35 -36.42
CA ALA A 447 -18.71 58.46 -35.98
C ALA A 447 -19.17 57.47 -34.90
N ILE A 448 -19.96 57.90 -33.92
CA ILE A 448 -20.51 57.03 -32.87
C ILE A 448 -21.44 55.98 -33.48
N VAL A 449 -22.36 56.38 -34.36
CA VAL A 449 -23.32 55.46 -35.01
C VAL A 449 -22.59 54.41 -35.85
N ASN A 450 -21.58 54.81 -36.64
CA ASN A 450 -20.77 53.87 -37.40
C ASN A 450 -19.97 52.91 -36.50
N SER A 451 -19.42 53.41 -35.39
CA SER A 451 -18.71 52.58 -34.41
C SER A 451 -19.64 51.57 -33.73
N VAL A 452 -20.88 51.97 -33.41
CA VAL A 452 -21.90 51.08 -32.84
C VAL A 452 -22.30 50.00 -33.84
N GLY A 453 -22.52 50.36 -35.11
CA GLY A 453 -22.81 49.40 -36.18
C GLY A 453 -21.68 48.38 -36.36
N ALA A 454 -20.44 48.83 -36.45
CA ALA A 454 -19.27 47.94 -36.55
C ALA A 454 -19.12 47.01 -35.33
N SER A 455 -19.36 47.53 -34.12
CA SER A 455 -19.33 46.73 -32.89
C SER A 455 -20.44 45.68 -32.86
N ALA A 456 -21.64 46.03 -33.33
CA ALA A 456 -22.77 45.12 -33.45
C ALA A 456 -22.49 43.99 -34.45
N ASP A 457 -21.90 44.29 -35.61
CA ASP A 457 -21.51 43.27 -36.59
C ASP A 457 -20.42 42.33 -36.04
N GLN A 458 -19.47 42.85 -35.27
CA GLN A 458 -18.45 42.04 -34.61
C GLN A 458 -19.01 41.15 -33.50
N LEU A 459 -19.97 41.65 -32.71
CA LEU A 459 -20.72 40.84 -31.74
C LEU A 459 -21.53 39.75 -32.44
N LYS A 460 -22.16 40.05 -33.58
CA LYS A 460 -22.89 39.09 -34.40
C LYS A 460 -21.99 37.94 -34.89
N ALA A 461 -20.79 38.27 -35.38
CA ALA A 461 -19.81 37.26 -35.80
C ALA A 461 -19.34 36.40 -34.61
N SER A 462 -19.06 37.03 -33.47
CA SER A 462 -18.61 36.33 -32.25
C SER A 462 -19.70 35.40 -31.70
N ALA A 463 -20.96 35.85 -31.71
CA ALA A 463 -22.10 35.06 -31.30
C ALA A 463 -22.31 33.82 -32.18
N ASN A 464 -22.15 33.93 -33.51
CA ASN A 464 -22.23 32.77 -34.40
C ASN A 464 -21.14 31.73 -34.12
N VAL A 465 -19.89 32.17 -33.87
CA VAL A 465 -18.79 31.27 -33.50
C VAL A 465 -19.06 30.59 -32.16
N LEU A 466 -19.56 31.34 -31.18
CA LEU A 466 -19.97 30.78 -29.88
C LEU A 466 -21.10 29.76 -30.00
N ALA A 467 -22.12 30.05 -30.80
CA ALA A 467 -23.24 29.14 -31.03
C ALA A 467 -22.78 27.84 -31.71
N GLY A 468 -21.92 27.92 -32.73
CA GLY A 468 -21.35 26.75 -33.38
C GLY A 468 -20.46 25.93 -32.44
N GLY A 469 -19.59 26.58 -31.67
CA GLY A 469 -18.73 25.90 -30.69
C GLY A 469 -19.51 25.24 -29.55
N ALA A 470 -20.62 25.84 -29.14
CA ALA A 470 -21.55 25.25 -28.18
C ALA A 470 -22.23 23.99 -28.72
N ASP A 471 -22.75 24.03 -29.95
CA ASP A 471 -23.40 22.88 -30.60
C ASP A 471 -22.42 21.70 -30.77
N ASP A 472 -21.20 21.99 -31.25
CA ASP A 472 -20.12 21.00 -31.35
C ASP A 472 -19.76 20.39 -29.99
N THR A 473 -19.69 21.21 -28.95
CA THR A 473 -19.39 20.75 -27.58
C THR A 473 -20.51 19.86 -27.05
N ALA A 474 -21.78 20.20 -27.27
CA ALA A 474 -22.93 19.40 -26.87
C ALA A 474 -22.95 18.04 -27.59
N SER A 475 -22.72 18.03 -28.92
CA SER A 475 -22.65 16.82 -29.73
C SER A 475 -21.50 15.87 -29.30
N ARG A 476 -20.30 16.43 -29.09
CA ARG A 476 -19.16 15.65 -28.58
C ARG A 476 -19.39 15.12 -27.18
N SER A 477 -20.03 15.89 -26.32
CA SER A 477 -20.39 15.48 -24.96
C SER A 477 -21.36 14.30 -24.97
N SER A 478 -22.36 14.30 -25.87
CA SER A 478 -23.27 13.16 -26.07
C SER A 478 -22.51 11.89 -26.52
N THR A 479 -21.55 12.04 -27.42
CA THR A 479 -20.71 10.92 -27.89
C THR A 479 -19.87 10.34 -26.73
N VAL A 480 -19.29 11.19 -25.90
CA VAL A 480 -18.52 10.76 -24.71
C VAL A 480 -19.43 10.09 -23.68
N ALA A 481 -20.66 10.56 -23.48
CA ALA A 481 -21.65 9.92 -22.61
C ALA A 481 -21.95 8.49 -23.06
N ALA A 482 -22.22 8.29 -24.36
CA ALA A 482 -22.49 6.97 -24.92
C ALA A 482 -21.30 6.01 -24.75
N ALA A 483 -20.07 6.49 -24.98
CA ALA A 483 -18.86 5.69 -24.77
C ALA A 483 -18.65 5.33 -23.28
N ALA A 484 -18.99 6.23 -22.36
CA ALA A 484 -18.92 5.97 -20.92
C ALA A 484 -19.97 4.93 -20.46
N GLU A 485 -21.19 4.97 -21.02
CA GLU A 485 -22.22 3.95 -20.79
C GLU A 485 -21.78 2.56 -21.30
N GLU A 486 -21.19 2.49 -22.50
CA GLU A 486 -20.65 1.24 -23.04
C GLU A 486 -19.51 0.70 -22.16
N ALA A 487 -18.62 1.58 -21.69
CA ALA A 487 -17.57 1.21 -20.75
C ALA A 487 -18.15 0.65 -19.44
N ALA A 488 -19.23 1.25 -18.90
CA ALA A 488 -19.89 0.77 -17.70
C ALA A 488 -20.46 -0.65 -17.88
N VAL A 489 -21.07 -0.93 -19.04
CA VAL A 489 -21.54 -2.29 -19.38
C VAL A 489 -20.38 -3.29 -19.41
N ASN A 490 -19.27 -2.93 -20.06
CA ASN A 490 -18.09 -3.80 -20.13
C ASN A 490 -17.48 -4.06 -18.75
N VAL A 491 -17.43 -3.04 -17.88
CA VAL A 491 -16.96 -3.17 -16.50
C VAL A 491 -17.85 -4.13 -15.69
N ASN A 492 -19.18 -4.08 -15.87
CA ASN A 492 -20.10 -5.02 -15.22
C ASN A 492 -19.89 -6.48 -15.67
N VAL A 493 -19.55 -6.71 -16.95
CA VAL A 493 -19.22 -8.05 -17.46
C VAL A 493 -17.91 -8.57 -16.84
N VAL A 494 -16.92 -7.70 -16.65
CA VAL A 494 -15.69 -8.05 -15.94
C VAL A 494 -15.98 -8.36 -14.47
N ALA A 495 -16.90 -7.63 -13.83
CA ALA A 495 -17.30 -7.86 -12.44
C ALA A 495 -17.87 -9.27 -12.24
N SER A 496 -18.84 -9.67 -13.07
CA SER A 496 -19.45 -11.00 -12.98
C SER A 496 -18.44 -12.12 -13.24
N SER A 497 -17.53 -11.92 -14.20
CA SER A 497 -16.45 -12.88 -14.49
C SER A 497 -15.47 -13.01 -13.31
N ALA A 498 -15.16 -11.90 -12.63
CA ALA A 498 -14.30 -11.90 -11.45
C ALA A 498 -14.97 -12.57 -10.23
N GLU A 499 -16.28 -12.41 -10.05
CA GLU A 499 -17.05 -13.13 -9.02
C GLU A 499 -17.06 -14.65 -9.28
N GLU A 500 -17.27 -15.06 -10.54
CA GLU A 500 -17.23 -16.48 -10.94
C GLU A 500 -15.82 -17.10 -10.75
N LEU A 501 -14.77 -16.35 -11.08
CA LEU A 501 -13.40 -16.72 -10.77
C LEU A 501 -13.17 -16.86 -9.26
N GLY A 502 -13.69 -15.92 -8.46
CA GLY A 502 -13.58 -15.97 -7.01
C GLY A 502 -14.18 -17.24 -6.40
N SER A 503 -15.38 -17.61 -6.88
CA SER A 503 -16.04 -18.87 -6.53
C SER A 503 -15.21 -20.10 -6.93
N SER A 504 -14.66 -20.09 -8.15
CA SER A 504 -13.83 -21.19 -8.67
C SER A 504 -12.54 -21.36 -7.85
N VAL A 505 -11.89 -20.26 -7.48
CA VAL A 505 -10.68 -20.27 -6.64
C VAL A 505 -10.98 -20.83 -5.25
N GLN A 506 -12.12 -20.46 -4.64
CA GLN A 506 -12.53 -21.03 -3.35
C GLN A 506 -12.76 -22.55 -3.42
N GLU A 507 -13.43 -23.03 -4.48
CA GLU A 507 -13.67 -24.46 -4.66
C GLU A 507 -12.36 -25.23 -4.92
N ILE A 508 -11.43 -24.68 -5.71
CA ILE A 508 -10.09 -25.25 -5.88
C ILE A 508 -9.37 -25.32 -4.53
N GLY A 509 -9.44 -24.27 -3.70
CA GLY A 509 -8.86 -24.26 -2.36
C GLY A 509 -9.39 -25.40 -1.49
N ARG A 510 -10.71 -25.57 -1.46
CA ARG A 510 -11.37 -26.68 -0.74
C ARG A 510 -10.92 -28.06 -1.24
N GLN A 511 -10.78 -28.24 -2.56
CA GLN A 511 -10.32 -29.51 -3.14
C GLN A 511 -8.86 -29.80 -2.81
N VAL A 512 -8.01 -28.78 -2.76
CA VAL A 512 -6.58 -28.92 -2.41
C VAL A 512 -6.40 -29.29 -0.94
N GLU A 513 -7.16 -28.67 -0.03
CA GLU A 513 -7.18 -29.06 1.39
C GLU A 513 -7.61 -30.53 1.56
N GLN A 514 -8.65 -30.94 0.84
CA GLN A 514 -9.12 -32.32 0.85
C GLN A 514 -8.05 -33.29 0.32
N ALA A 515 -7.34 -32.93 -0.75
CA ALA A 515 -6.25 -33.73 -1.30
C ALA A 515 -5.06 -33.87 -0.33
N ALA A 516 -4.73 -32.80 0.41
CA ALA A 516 -3.71 -32.83 1.45
C ALA A 516 -4.11 -33.78 2.60
N ALA A 517 -5.36 -33.70 3.07
CA ALA A 517 -5.88 -34.60 4.10
C ALA A 517 -5.83 -36.08 3.68
N VAL A 518 -6.24 -36.39 2.45
CA VAL A 518 -6.17 -37.76 1.90
C VAL A 518 -4.73 -38.25 1.80
N SER A 519 -3.80 -37.36 1.42
CA SER A 519 -2.37 -37.70 1.34
C SER A 519 -1.79 -38.06 2.72
N LEU A 520 -2.18 -37.33 3.78
CA LEU A 520 -1.75 -37.65 5.15
C LEU A 520 -2.26 -39.03 5.59
N THR A 521 -3.53 -39.34 5.34
CA THR A 521 -4.09 -40.67 5.62
C THR A 521 -3.33 -41.77 4.87
N ALA A 522 -3.00 -41.53 3.60
CA ALA A 522 -2.27 -42.50 2.78
C ALA A 522 -0.81 -42.73 3.26
N VAL A 523 -0.15 -41.69 3.81
CA VAL A 523 1.17 -41.86 4.47
C VAL A 523 1.05 -42.78 5.69
N GLU A 524 0.01 -42.61 6.49
CA GLU A 524 -0.23 -43.44 7.67
C GLU A 524 -0.54 -44.90 7.30
N GLU A 525 -1.36 -45.12 6.27
CA GLU A 525 -1.63 -46.46 5.73
C GLU A 525 -0.37 -47.14 5.18
N ALA A 526 0.48 -46.40 4.45
CA ALA A 526 1.77 -46.91 3.97
C ALA A 526 2.69 -47.28 5.15
N ARG A 527 2.73 -46.46 6.20
CA ARG A 527 3.50 -46.74 7.42
C ARG A 527 3.04 -48.01 8.10
N ASN A 528 1.73 -48.16 8.32
CA ASN A 528 1.14 -49.35 8.95
C ASN A 528 1.39 -50.62 8.11
N THR A 529 1.24 -50.53 6.78
CA THR A 529 1.56 -51.64 5.88
C THR A 529 3.04 -52.01 5.96
N GLY A 530 3.93 -51.02 6.04
CA GLY A 530 5.36 -51.24 6.23
C GLY A 530 5.69 -51.96 7.55
N GLU A 531 4.96 -51.68 8.63
CA GLU A 531 5.11 -52.39 9.92
C GLU A 531 4.70 -53.87 9.80
N ILE A 532 3.53 -54.16 9.21
CA ILE A 532 3.04 -55.53 9.00
C ILE A 532 4.05 -56.36 8.18
N VAL A 533 4.61 -55.77 7.13
CA VAL A 533 5.59 -56.46 6.27
C VAL A 533 6.93 -56.68 7.01
N ARG A 534 7.34 -55.75 7.89
CA ARG A 534 8.52 -55.97 8.76
C ARG A 534 8.29 -57.09 9.77
N GLU A 535 7.11 -57.20 10.36
CA GLU A 535 6.76 -58.32 11.25
C GLU A 535 6.84 -59.66 10.51
N LEU A 536 6.36 -59.72 9.27
CA LEU A 536 6.50 -60.89 8.41
C LEU A 536 7.98 -61.24 8.14
N SER A 537 8.83 -60.24 7.90
CA SER A 537 10.27 -60.42 7.72
C SER A 537 10.92 -61.02 8.98
N GLN A 538 10.56 -60.53 10.17
CA GLN A 538 11.04 -61.06 11.44
C GLN A 538 10.58 -62.50 11.68
N ALA A 539 9.33 -62.83 11.33
CA ALA A 539 8.82 -64.19 11.42
C ALA A 539 9.60 -65.14 10.48
N ALA A 540 9.90 -64.71 9.25
CA ALA A 540 10.71 -65.48 8.33
C ALA A 540 12.14 -65.69 8.85
N HIS A 541 12.76 -64.69 9.49
CA HIS A 541 14.06 -64.85 10.16
C HIS A 541 14.04 -65.91 11.26
N LYS A 542 13.02 -65.92 12.12
CA LYS A 542 12.87 -66.96 13.15
C LYS A 542 12.74 -68.35 12.54
N ILE A 543 12.05 -68.49 11.40
CA ILE A 543 11.97 -69.76 10.68
C ILE A 543 13.36 -70.18 10.17
N SER A 544 14.14 -69.25 9.59
CA SER A 544 15.53 -69.54 9.19
C SER A 544 16.40 -70.04 10.36
N ASP A 545 16.27 -69.44 11.55
CA ASP A 545 17.01 -69.87 12.74
C ASP A 545 16.64 -71.32 13.15
N ILE A 546 15.34 -71.64 13.10
CA ILE A 546 14.83 -73.00 13.39
C ILE A 546 15.36 -74.00 12.35
N LEU A 547 15.38 -73.64 11.07
CA LEU A 547 15.92 -74.50 10.00
C LEU A 547 17.42 -74.74 10.19
N GLY A 548 18.18 -73.74 10.64
CA GLY A 548 19.59 -73.90 11.00
C GLY A 548 19.81 -74.91 12.14
N LEU A 549 18.94 -74.87 13.16
CA LEU A 549 18.96 -75.85 14.25
C LEU A 549 18.61 -77.26 13.75
N ILE A 550 17.57 -77.42 12.92
CA ILE A 550 17.19 -78.71 12.33
C ILE A 550 18.33 -79.28 11.48
N SER A 551 18.98 -78.45 10.67
CA SER A 551 20.14 -78.85 9.87
C SER A 551 21.29 -79.35 10.76
N THR A 552 21.54 -78.68 11.89
CA THR A 552 22.53 -79.11 12.89
C THR A 552 22.17 -80.46 13.52
N ILE A 553 20.89 -80.66 13.89
CA ILE A 553 20.38 -81.93 14.44
C ILE A 553 20.50 -83.06 13.42
N ALA A 554 20.15 -82.82 12.15
CA ALA A 554 20.31 -83.79 11.07
C ALA A 554 21.79 -84.19 10.90
N GLY A 555 22.72 -83.21 10.93
CA GLY A 555 24.16 -83.46 10.90
C GLY A 555 24.66 -84.29 12.08
N GLN A 556 24.21 -83.99 13.30
CA GLN A 556 24.53 -84.79 14.50
C GLN A 556 23.96 -86.21 14.42
N THR A 557 22.72 -86.35 13.93
CA THR A 557 22.05 -87.64 13.76
C THR A 557 22.78 -88.50 12.73
N ASN A 558 23.24 -87.90 11.63
CA ASN A 558 24.07 -88.56 10.62
C ASN A 558 25.41 -89.06 11.22
N LEU A 559 26.08 -88.23 12.03
CA LEU A 559 27.32 -88.62 12.72
C LEU A 559 27.09 -89.74 13.76
N LEU A 560 26.00 -89.69 14.50
CA LEU A 560 25.60 -90.76 15.44
C LEU A 560 25.32 -92.07 14.70
N ALA A 561 24.57 -91.99 13.59
CA ALA A 561 24.27 -93.12 12.73
C ALA A 561 25.56 -93.73 12.15
N LEU A 562 26.49 -92.90 11.68
CA LEU A 562 27.79 -93.34 11.20
C LEU A 562 28.60 -94.07 12.28
N ASN A 563 28.67 -93.51 13.49
CA ASN A 563 29.34 -94.15 14.62
C ASN A 563 28.70 -95.50 14.98
N ALA A 564 27.37 -95.59 14.93
CA ALA A 564 26.63 -96.83 15.13
C ALA A 564 26.90 -97.86 14.02
N THR A 565 27.01 -97.43 12.76
CA THR A 565 27.41 -98.29 11.63
C THR A 565 28.81 -98.86 11.84
N ILE A 566 29.76 -98.05 12.33
CA ILE A 566 31.13 -98.47 12.64
C ILE A 566 31.13 -99.54 13.74
N GLU A 567 30.40 -99.31 14.83
CA GLU A 567 30.36 -100.26 15.95
C GLU A 567 29.61 -101.55 15.60
N ALA A 568 28.56 -101.44 14.77
CA ALA A 568 27.84 -102.59 14.22
C ALA A 568 28.75 -103.45 13.30
N ALA A 569 29.60 -102.82 12.48
CA ALA A 569 30.61 -103.52 11.69
C ALA A 569 31.67 -104.20 12.58
N ARG A 570 32.02 -103.58 13.71
CA ARG A 570 32.96 -104.11 14.70
C ARG A 570 32.44 -105.34 15.43
N ALA A 571 31.13 -105.43 15.64
CA ALA A 571 30.45 -106.58 16.24
C ALA A 571 30.27 -107.79 15.29
N GLY A 572 30.64 -107.67 14.01
CA GLY A 572 30.58 -108.76 13.03
C GLY A 572 29.16 -109.28 12.77
N GLU A 573 28.96 -110.60 12.75
CA GLU A 573 27.66 -111.23 12.48
C GLU A 573 26.57 -110.86 13.50
N ALA A 574 26.94 -110.59 14.76
CA ALA A 574 26.01 -110.18 15.81
C ALA A 574 25.46 -108.75 15.62
N GLY A 575 26.14 -107.91 14.83
CA GLY A 575 25.79 -106.51 14.60
C GLY A 575 24.90 -106.24 13.37
N LYS A 576 24.57 -107.26 12.57
CA LYS A 576 23.85 -107.08 11.28
C LYS A 576 22.53 -106.31 11.40
N GLY A 577 21.70 -106.64 12.39
CA GLY A 577 20.43 -105.92 12.62
C GLY A 577 20.64 -104.46 13.01
N PHE A 578 21.69 -104.17 13.79
CA PHE A 578 22.07 -102.83 14.21
C PHE A 578 22.63 -102.00 13.05
N ALA A 579 23.38 -102.64 12.14
CA ALA A 579 23.92 -101.99 10.94
C ALA A 579 22.81 -101.52 9.98
N VAL A 580 21.72 -102.29 9.85
CA VAL A 580 20.54 -101.91 9.03
C VAL A 580 19.85 -100.69 9.64
N VAL A 581 19.57 -100.71 10.94
CA VAL A 581 18.95 -99.56 11.64
C VAL A 581 19.84 -98.32 11.55
N ALA A 582 21.16 -98.45 11.73
CA ALA A 582 22.09 -97.34 11.60
C ALA A 582 22.11 -96.75 10.17
N SER A 583 22.00 -97.59 9.14
CA SER A 583 21.91 -97.13 7.75
C SER A 583 20.58 -96.43 7.45
N GLU A 584 19.47 -96.94 7.98
CA GLU A 584 18.14 -96.31 7.84
C GLU A 584 18.09 -94.93 8.54
N VAL A 585 18.66 -94.83 9.75
CA VAL A 585 18.76 -93.55 10.48
C VAL A 585 19.66 -92.56 9.73
N LYS A 586 20.74 -93.06 9.12
CA LYS A 586 21.64 -92.24 8.29
C LYS A 586 20.88 -91.67 7.07
N GLU A 587 20.16 -92.52 6.35
CA GLU A 587 19.38 -92.10 5.18
C GLU A 587 18.28 -91.10 5.55
N LEU A 588 17.59 -91.32 6.68
CA LEU A 588 16.59 -90.39 7.19
C LEU A 588 17.19 -89.02 7.57
N ALA A 589 18.41 -89.02 8.14
CA ALA A 589 19.13 -87.80 8.47
C ALA A 589 19.55 -87.02 7.20
N ASP A 590 20.04 -87.72 6.17
CA ASP A 590 20.40 -87.11 4.88
C ASP A 590 19.16 -86.55 4.15
N GLN A 591 18.03 -87.27 4.17
CA GLN A 591 16.75 -86.77 3.65
C GLN A 591 16.27 -85.53 4.42
N THR A 592 16.39 -85.53 5.76
CA THR A 592 16.02 -84.39 6.60
C THR A 592 16.90 -83.17 6.30
N ALA A 593 18.21 -83.35 6.14
CA ALA A 593 19.13 -82.28 5.79
C ALA A 593 18.80 -81.68 4.41
N LYS A 594 18.50 -82.53 3.42
CA LYS A 594 18.10 -82.11 2.08
C LYS A 594 16.79 -81.32 2.10
N ALA A 595 15.75 -81.83 2.76
CA ALA A 595 14.47 -81.14 2.88
C ALA A 595 14.61 -79.79 3.61
N THR A 596 15.44 -79.74 4.65
CA THR A 596 15.73 -78.50 5.38
C THR A 596 16.44 -77.47 4.50
N ALA A 597 17.37 -77.90 3.65
CA ALA A 597 18.05 -77.02 2.69
C ALA A 597 17.09 -76.45 1.64
N GLU A 598 16.18 -77.28 1.11
CA GLU A 598 15.15 -76.83 0.16
C GLU A 598 14.20 -75.79 0.80
N ILE A 599 13.71 -76.05 2.03
CA ILE A 599 12.86 -75.09 2.76
C ILE A 599 13.64 -73.81 3.08
N SER A 600 14.91 -73.90 3.45
CA SER A 600 15.76 -72.73 3.69
C SER A 600 15.88 -71.84 2.45
N GLY A 601 15.98 -72.43 1.25
CA GLY A 601 15.95 -71.70 -0.01
C GLY A 601 14.64 -70.95 -0.22
N GLN A 602 13.49 -71.59 0.07
CA GLN A 602 12.17 -70.96 -0.04
C GLN A 602 12.00 -69.80 0.97
N VAL A 603 12.45 -69.97 2.21
CA VAL A 603 12.40 -68.91 3.23
C VAL A 603 13.30 -67.73 2.85
N GLY A 604 14.48 -68.00 2.27
CA GLY A 604 15.35 -66.94 1.74
C GLY A 604 14.69 -66.15 0.59
N ALA A 605 13.96 -66.83 -0.30
CA ALA A 605 13.19 -66.17 -1.35
C ALA A 605 12.05 -65.30 -0.78
N ILE A 606 11.34 -65.80 0.25
CA ILE A 606 10.32 -65.03 0.98
C ILE A 606 10.93 -63.78 1.60
N GLN A 607 12.04 -63.90 2.36
CA GLN A 607 12.74 -62.78 2.97
C GLN A 607 13.15 -61.72 1.92
N SER A 608 13.71 -62.16 0.78
CA SER A 608 14.07 -61.25 -0.31
C SER A 608 12.85 -60.51 -0.87
N SER A 609 11.73 -61.21 -1.08
CA SER A 609 10.48 -60.61 -1.55
C SER A 609 9.90 -59.61 -0.54
N THR A 610 9.92 -59.96 0.75
CA THR A 610 9.47 -59.09 1.84
C THR A 610 10.33 -57.83 1.93
N ASN A 611 11.65 -57.92 1.80
CA ASN A 611 12.54 -56.76 1.80
C ASN A 611 12.25 -55.82 0.61
N LYS A 612 12.03 -56.37 -0.59
CA LYS A 612 11.61 -55.58 -1.76
C LYS A 612 10.27 -54.89 -1.53
N ALA A 613 9.32 -55.55 -0.86
CA ALA A 613 8.04 -54.95 -0.51
C ALA A 613 8.20 -53.79 0.48
N VAL A 614 9.06 -53.92 1.51
CA VAL A 614 9.35 -52.81 2.45
C VAL A 614 9.95 -51.61 1.72
N GLU A 615 10.89 -51.83 0.80
CA GLU A 615 11.51 -50.78 0.00
C GLU A 615 10.47 -50.06 -0.90
N ALA A 616 9.62 -50.84 -1.59
CA ALA A 616 8.55 -50.29 -2.42
C ALA A 616 7.54 -49.47 -1.60
N ILE A 617 7.13 -49.95 -0.43
CA ILE A 617 6.24 -49.22 0.49
C ILE A 617 6.90 -47.91 0.97
N GLY A 618 8.19 -47.95 1.28
CA GLY A 618 8.96 -46.74 1.64
C GLY A 618 8.96 -45.71 0.52
N SER A 619 9.19 -46.14 -0.73
CA SER A 619 9.14 -45.27 -1.91
C SER A 619 7.74 -44.68 -2.16
N ILE A 620 6.68 -45.47 -1.93
CA ILE A 620 5.29 -44.99 -2.02
C ILE A 620 5.03 -43.91 -0.96
N GLY A 621 5.44 -44.15 0.29
CA GLY A 621 5.31 -43.19 1.38
C GLY A 621 6.03 -41.86 1.08
N ALA A 622 7.26 -41.92 0.55
CA ALA A 622 8.00 -40.74 0.12
C ALA A 622 7.28 -39.97 -1.00
N THR A 623 6.74 -40.68 -1.99
CA THR A 623 5.98 -40.07 -3.11
C THR A 623 4.72 -39.35 -2.62
N ILE A 624 3.97 -39.95 -1.69
CA ILE A 624 2.76 -39.35 -1.12
C ILE A 624 3.13 -38.12 -0.27
N GLN A 625 4.25 -38.18 0.47
CA GLN A 625 4.72 -37.03 1.25
C GLN A 625 5.14 -35.85 0.34
N GLN A 626 5.69 -36.15 -0.84
CA GLN A 626 5.96 -35.16 -1.87
C GLN A 626 4.67 -34.57 -2.46
N MET A 627 3.63 -35.40 -2.69
CA MET A 627 2.30 -34.91 -3.07
C MET A 627 1.72 -33.95 -2.03
N ASN A 628 1.83 -34.27 -0.73
CA ASN A 628 1.37 -33.37 0.34
C ASN A 628 2.11 -32.02 0.32
N THR A 629 3.40 -32.03 0.00
CA THR A 629 4.20 -30.80 -0.16
C THR A 629 3.70 -29.97 -1.34
N TYR A 630 3.37 -30.60 -2.48
CA TYR A 630 2.78 -29.90 -3.63
C TYR A 630 1.39 -29.36 -3.34
N SER A 631 0.53 -30.12 -2.63
CA SER A 631 -0.79 -29.63 -2.21
C SER A 631 -0.68 -28.37 -1.35
N ASN A 632 0.27 -28.31 -0.40
CA ASN A 632 0.48 -27.10 0.39
C ASN A 632 0.96 -25.91 -0.46
N ALA A 633 1.86 -26.13 -1.43
CA ALA A 633 2.30 -25.08 -2.33
C ALA A 633 1.16 -24.56 -3.22
N ILE A 634 0.30 -25.46 -3.72
CA ILE A 634 -0.90 -25.09 -4.47
C ILE A 634 -1.87 -24.30 -3.57
N ALA A 635 -2.06 -24.71 -2.31
CA ALA A 635 -2.94 -23.99 -1.39
C ALA A 635 -2.47 -22.54 -1.17
N THR A 636 -1.17 -22.32 -1.01
CA THR A 636 -0.60 -20.96 -0.94
C THR A 636 -0.88 -20.17 -2.22
N ALA A 637 -0.62 -20.75 -3.40
CA ALA A 637 -0.87 -20.08 -4.67
C ALA A 637 -2.36 -19.76 -4.90
N VAL A 638 -3.26 -20.65 -4.48
CA VAL A 638 -4.72 -20.45 -4.55
C VAL A 638 -5.16 -19.32 -3.61
N ALA A 639 -4.58 -19.24 -2.41
CA ALA A 639 -4.84 -18.14 -1.48
C ALA A 639 -4.40 -16.77 -2.07
N GLU A 640 -3.23 -16.73 -2.71
CA GLU A 640 -2.75 -15.54 -3.43
C GLU A 640 -3.67 -15.16 -4.60
N GLN A 641 -4.11 -16.15 -5.40
CA GLN A 641 -5.10 -15.92 -6.47
C GLN A 641 -6.43 -15.39 -5.92
N GLY A 642 -6.86 -15.86 -4.76
CA GLY A 642 -8.07 -15.38 -4.08
C GLY A 642 -7.96 -13.91 -3.69
N ALA A 643 -6.82 -13.52 -3.13
CA ALA A 643 -6.52 -12.13 -2.80
C ALA A 643 -6.49 -11.23 -4.06
N ALA A 644 -5.81 -11.69 -5.12
CA ALA A 644 -5.75 -10.97 -6.39
C ALA A 644 -7.14 -10.81 -7.03
N THR A 645 -7.99 -11.84 -6.98
CA THR A 645 -9.35 -11.79 -7.51
C THR A 645 -10.23 -10.81 -6.73
N SER A 646 -10.10 -10.78 -5.39
CA SER A 646 -10.80 -9.80 -4.56
C SER A 646 -10.39 -8.35 -4.89
N GLU A 647 -9.10 -8.13 -5.16
CA GLU A 647 -8.59 -6.82 -5.58
C GLU A 647 -9.07 -6.40 -6.98
N ILE A 648 -9.24 -7.36 -7.90
CA ILE A 648 -9.87 -7.12 -9.20
C ILE A 648 -11.32 -6.66 -9.00
N VAL A 649 -12.11 -7.36 -8.18
CA VAL A 649 -13.50 -6.97 -7.88
C VAL A 649 -13.57 -5.55 -7.31
N ARG A 650 -12.67 -5.20 -6.37
CA ARG A 650 -12.56 -3.84 -5.82
C ARG A 650 -12.24 -2.80 -6.90
N SER A 651 -11.27 -3.09 -7.76
CA SER A 651 -10.83 -2.20 -8.84
C SER A 651 -11.93 -1.98 -9.89
N VAL A 652 -12.68 -3.03 -10.20
CA VAL A 652 -13.82 -2.99 -11.12
C VAL A 652 -14.97 -2.14 -10.54
N ALA A 653 -15.27 -2.27 -9.25
CA ALA A 653 -16.27 -1.42 -8.59
C ALA A 653 -15.88 0.06 -8.64
N GLN A 654 -14.60 0.38 -8.43
CA GLN A 654 -14.08 1.74 -8.56
C GLN A 654 -14.16 2.25 -10.00
N ALA A 655 -13.80 1.43 -10.99
CA ALA A 655 -13.91 1.78 -12.40
C ALA A 655 -15.37 2.06 -12.79
N SER A 656 -16.32 1.25 -12.31
CA SER A 656 -17.75 1.43 -12.53
C SER A 656 -18.24 2.78 -11.97
N ALA A 657 -17.88 3.09 -10.73
CA ALA A 657 -18.18 4.40 -10.14
C ALA A 657 -17.60 5.56 -10.96
N GLY A 658 -16.34 5.42 -11.43
CA GLY A 658 -15.71 6.41 -12.30
C GLY A 658 -16.41 6.60 -13.64
N THR A 659 -16.88 5.53 -14.29
CA THR A 659 -17.67 5.65 -15.53
C THR A 659 -18.99 6.38 -15.31
N SER A 660 -19.67 6.12 -14.19
CA SER A 660 -20.92 6.78 -13.82
C SER A 660 -20.71 8.28 -13.54
N GLU A 661 -19.60 8.63 -12.88
CA GLU A 661 -19.21 10.03 -12.65
C GLU A 661 -18.91 10.77 -13.96
N VAL A 662 -18.18 10.13 -14.89
CA VAL A 662 -17.90 10.69 -16.22
C VAL A 662 -19.20 10.96 -16.98
N THR A 663 -20.15 10.01 -16.97
CA THR A 663 -21.47 10.18 -17.60
C THR A 663 -22.22 11.37 -16.98
N GLY A 664 -22.28 11.49 -15.65
CA GLY A 664 -22.93 12.62 -14.99
C GLY A 664 -22.29 13.98 -15.33
N ASN A 665 -20.96 14.04 -15.28
CA ASN A 665 -20.20 15.26 -15.59
C ASN A 665 -20.40 15.69 -17.05
N ILE A 666 -20.36 14.75 -17.99
CA ILE A 666 -20.45 15.07 -19.41
C ILE A 666 -21.87 15.48 -19.83
N THR A 667 -22.91 14.93 -19.18
CA THR A 667 -24.28 15.44 -19.32
C THR A 667 -24.37 16.90 -18.86
N GLY A 668 -23.71 17.25 -17.75
CA GLY A 668 -23.63 18.64 -17.27
C GLY A 668 -22.91 19.58 -18.25
N VAL A 669 -21.82 19.12 -18.86
CA VAL A 669 -21.09 19.87 -19.91
C VAL A 669 -21.99 20.08 -21.14
N ALA A 670 -22.70 19.05 -21.59
CA ALA A 670 -23.63 19.16 -22.71
C ALA A 670 -24.73 20.21 -22.45
N GLN A 671 -25.31 20.20 -21.23
CA GLN A 671 -26.35 21.14 -20.83
C GLN A 671 -25.83 22.58 -20.70
N THR A 672 -24.60 22.74 -20.22
CA THR A 672 -23.92 24.04 -20.16
C THR A 672 -23.67 24.57 -21.56
N ALA A 673 -23.17 23.72 -22.47
CA ALA A 673 -22.96 24.09 -23.87
C ALA A 673 -24.28 24.51 -24.54
N GLN A 674 -25.37 23.77 -24.33
CA GLN A 674 -26.71 24.16 -24.82
C GLN A 674 -27.13 25.55 -24.33
N SER A 675 -26.89 25.85 -23.06
CA SER A 675 -27.19 27.17 -22.46
C SER A 675 -26.35 28.29 -23.06
N VAL A 676 -25.07 28.04 -23.31
CA VAL A 676 -24.17 28.98 -24.03
C VAL A 676 -24.66 29.21 -25.45
N GLY A 677 -25.11 28.16 -26.15
CA GLY A 677 -25.71 28.27 -27.48
C GLY A 677 -26.96 29.15 -27.49
N SER A 678 -27.86 28.98 -26.52
CA SER A 678 -29.04 29.84 -26.37
C SER A 678 -28.68 31.30 -26.08
N ALA A 679 -27.75 31.55 -25.15
CA ALA A 679 -27.28 32.90 -24.84
C ALA A 679 -26.59 33.56 -26.05
N ALA A 680 -25.80 32.81 -26.81
CA ALA A 680 -25.19 33.28 -28.04
C ALA A 680 -26.26 33.65 -29.09
N GLY A 681 -27.34 32.86 -29.21
CA GLY A 681 -28.49 33.18 -30.06
C GLY A 681 -29.20 34.49 -29.66
N GLU A 682 -29.32 34.75 -28.35
CA GLU A 682 -29.90 35.99 -27.85
C GLU A 682 -29.00 37.20 -28.15
N VAL A 683 -27.68 37.08 -27.93
CA VAL A 683 -26.69 38.10 -28.32
C VAL A 683 -26.71 38.34 -29.83
N LEU A 684 -26.87 37.30 -30.65
CA LEU A 684 -26.98 37.41 -32.10
C LEU A 684 -28.21 38.23 -32.52
N SER A 685 -29.36 37.99 -31.85
CA SER A 685 -30.59 38.75 -32.08
C SER A 685 -30.41 40.22 -31.69
N LEU A 686 -29.95 40.49 -30.47
CA LEU A 686 -29.73 41.86 -29.97
C LEU A 686 -28.73 42.64 -30.81
N SER A 687 -27.67 41.99 -31.28
CA SER A 687 -26.67 42.60 -32.15
C SER A 687 -27.23 42.89 -33.54
N THR A 688 -28.13 42.03 -34.05
CA THR A 688 -28.82 42.26 -35.33
C THR A 688 -29.77 43.46 -35.21
N ASP A 689 -30.50 43.57 -34.11
CA ASP A 689 -31.39 44.71 -33.84
C ASP A 689 -30.59 46.01 -33.66
N LEU A 690 -29.46 45.96 -32.95
CA LEU A 690 -28.59 47.11 -32.75
C LEU A 690 -27.97 47.61 -34.07
N SER A 691 -27.53 46.68 -34.93
CA SER A 691 -27.04 47.00 -36.28
C SER A 691 -28.14 47.66 -37.14
N ALA A 692 -29.37 47.15 -37.07
CA ALA A 692 -30.53 47.73 -37.75
C ALA A 692 -30.88 49.14 -37.22
N GLN A 693 -30.88 49.34 -35.89
CA GLN A 693 -31.13 50.64 -35.27
C GLN A 693 -30.04 51.67 -35.59
N ALA A 694 -28.76 51.26 -35.60
CA ALA A 694 -27.65 52.11 -36.01
C ALA A 694 -27.81 52.56 -37.47
N SER A 695 -28.19 51.64 -38.36
CA SER A 695 -28.45 51.96 -39.77
C SER A 695 -29.65 52.90 -39.95
N ALA A 696 -30.74 52.69 -39.20
CA ALA A 696 -31.91 53.58 -39.20
C ALA A 696 -31.58 54.98 -38.67
N LEU A 697 -30.82 55.07 -37.57
CA LEU A 697 -30.39 56.34 -36.98
C LEU A 697 -29.44 57.10 -37.92
N SER A 698 -28.54 56.39 -38.61
CA SER A 698 -27.68 56.97 -39.65
C SER A 698 -28.51 57.60 -40.77
N SER A 699 -29.54 56.90 -41.24
CA SER A 699 -30.42 57.39 -42.30
C SER A 699 -31.27 58.59 -41.87
N GLU A 700 -31.83 58.56 -40.66
CA GLU A 700 -32.62 59.68 -40.12
C GLU A 700 -31.75 60.92 -39.87
N MET A 701 -30.53 60.71 -39.39
CA MET A 701 -29.55 61.76 -39.17
C MET A 701 -29.14 62.43 -40.48
N GLN A 702 -28.91 61.66 -41.55
CA GLN A 702 -28.69 62.22 -42.89
C GLN A 702 -29.89 63.06 -43.37
N ARG A 703 -31.12 62.58 -43.16
CA ARG A 703 -32.34 63.31 -43.56
C ARG A 703 -32.50 64.61 -42.76
N PHE A 704 -32.24 64.57 -41.46
CA PHE A 704 -32.25 65.75 -40.59
C PHE A 704 -31.21 66.77 -41.02
N LEU A 705 -29.97 66.36 -41.29
CA LEU A 705 -28.90 67.25 -41.75
C LEU A 705 -29.22 67.90 -43.10
N VAL A 706 -29.81 67.16 -44.03
CA VAL A 706 -30.29 67.73 -45.31
C VAL A 706 -31.35 68.80 -45.06
N THR A 707 -32.26 68.57 -44.11
CA THR A 707 -33.33 69.52 -43.77
C THR A 707 -32.79 70.77 -43.06
N VAL A 708 -31.88 70.61 -42.10
CA VAL A 708 -31.25 71.72 -41.37
C VAL A 708 -30.35 72.56 -42.25
N ARG A 709 -29.62 71.95 -43.20
CA ARG A 709 -28.80 72.67 -44.18
C ARG A 709 -29.62 73.40 -45.25
N ALA A 710 -30.88 73.00 -45.44
CA ALA A 710 -31.81 73.63 -46.39
C ALA A 710 -32.68 74.75 -45.76
N ALA A 711 -32.83 74.76 -44.43
CA ALA A 711 -33.52 75.80 -43.66
C ALA A 711 -32.64 77.04 -43.46
#